data_AF-A0A7X8JK75-F1
#
_entry.id   AF-A0A7X8JK75-F1
#
_cell.length_a   1.000
_cell.length_b   1.000
_cell.length_c   1.000
_cell.angle_alpha   90.00
_cell.angle_beta   90.00
_cell.angle_gamma   90.00
#
_symmetry.space_group_name_H-M   'P 1'
#
loop_
_entity.id
_entity.type
_entity.pdbx_description
1 polymer ?
#
loop_
_entity_poly.entity_id
_entity_poly.type
_entity_poly.pdbx_seq_one_letter_code
_entity_poly.pdbx_strand_id
1 'polypeptide(L)'
;MNVRKSSFLILLILLLCTGSLAGCFLPQILNRNSLPAEDKKIVDQILSAVSESEAIFSDLSELIRHQVQESAMYKQGYEKATKEGTLYDLDPYEQLLRDNNVKTAALLNQCNSAAQRLERMNVSGNDNVRMVQDAVREYFSIFADGLGELDSLLQFAVDQADANQALVDFDAGKYMGDPFAFMQGLYDALAASISALGEITTCPVYMKETFDIYRQKLTIYGKMLESMYSGQARGDVLRIYSANQIFTRQQIIVLGYEMALLDLFSLQYQKVNERLNDSIFTLKNELLSTCRTLLSEPKEVGNISFAYLNQGPKVELEYEAPDTIYPNLYPSLDSVVNMTGTSRYVDSEVLIEVEIVGFTQPYQRKTTLTEQVTRLLIKPVILADMPDLFKSKDATLKISVTDQGTGKKLLQESKTIKLMSVFDFILWDDQFGATTDDNILAWLTPESEGVLKLRRKAVDEIAEITEGQMLTLAGYQNVLGLDQDDLPVNTYVQLLGLQSAISEMGVRYNWGAFSLGSNLNQRVLLPDYVLESGSGICIETTILLASAIQSTHMHPMIIFTPGHAQVAVETWKDSGQYFLLETTVLPFDWDSNDRSAFIQYLSAEEWAAYMQNATDGGLGYVVDCDLVNILGIQGIGY
;
A
#
# COMPACT_ATOMS: atom_id res chain seq x y z
N MET A 1 -29.86 71.36 -40.58
CA MET A 1 -29.04 72.51 -40.15
C MET A 1 -27.61 72.25 -40.59
N ASN A 2 -27.24 72.61 -41.82
CA ASN A 2 -26.65 73.88 -42.24
C ASN A 2 -25.20 74.13 -41.77
N VAL A 3 -24.29 74.04 -42.75
CA VAL A 3 -23.30 75.07 -43.15
C VAL A 3 -22.04 75.30 -42.28
N ARG A 4 -20.90 74.79 -42.79
CA ARG A 4 -19.72 75.54 -43.31
C ARG A 4 -19.16 76.75 -42.52
N LYS A 5 -17.81 76.73 -42.46
CA LYS A 5 -16.81 77.78 -42.80
C LYS A 5 -16.19 78.67 -41.70
N SER A 6 -14.85 78.61 -41.68
CA SER A 6 -13.88 79.72 -41.86
C SER A 6 -13.24 80.42 -40.65
N SER A 7 -11.92 80.20 -40.54
CA SER A 7 -10.80 81.17 -40.65
C SER A 7 -10.58 82.30 -39.61
N PHE A 8 -9.30 82.48 -39.24
CA PHE A 8 -8.47 83.69 -38.93
C PHE A 8 -7.44 83.35 -37.83
N LEU A 9 -6.20 83.85 -37.67
CA LEU A 9 -5.14 84.60 -38.39
C LEU A 9 -4.10 85.00 -37.29
N ILE A 10 -2.83 85.33 -37.65
CA ILE A 10 -1.77 86.19 -36.98
C ILE A 10 -0.40 85.46 -37.05
N LEU A 11 0.78 85.98 -37.44
CA LEU A 11 1.45 87.24 -37.87
C LEU A 11 2.79 86.77 -38.53
N LEU A 12 3.23 87.16 -39.75
CA LEU A 12 3.99 88.36 -40.20
C LEU A 12 5.56 88.31 -40.10
N ILE A 13 6.21 88.73 -41.21
CA ILE A 13 7.52 89.41 -41.43
C ILE A 13 8.63 88.67 -42.23
N LEU A 14 8.65 88.93 -43.55
CA LEU A 14 9.71 89.46 -44.45
C LEU A 14 11.23 89.27 -44.14
N LEU A 15 12.01 88.71 -45.07
CA LEU A 15 12.89 89.44 -46.04
C LEU A 15 13.84 88.52 -46.88
N LEU A 16 13.66 88.61 -48.21
CA LEU A 16 14.57 88.58 -49.39
C LEU A 16 15.98 87.93 -49.39
N CYS A 17 16.17 87.08 -50.41
CA CYS A 17 17.27 86.96 -51.39
C CYS A 17 18.74 86.75 -50.95
N THR A 18 19.31 85.58 -51.30
CA THR A 18 20.34 85.36 -52.36
C THR A 18 21.20 84.12 -52.07
N GLY A 19 21.66 83.45 -53.13
CA GLY A 19 22.96 82.75 -53.11
C GLY A 19 22.91 81.23 -52.90
N SER A 20 23.18 80.51 -53.99
CA SER A 20 23.66 79.14 -54.01
C SER A 20 24.87 78.92 -53.10
N LEU A 21 24.93 77.79 -52.38
CA LEU A 21 26.13 76.94 -52.26
C LEU A 21 25.80 75.63 -51.53
N ALA A 22 26.42 74.57 -52.03
CA ALA A 22 26.28 73.18 -51.61
C ALA A 22 26.69 72.95 -50.14
N GLY A 23 26.04 71.98 -49.50
CA GLY A 23 26.47 71.45 -48.20
C GLY A 23 25.51 70.37 -47.70
N CYS A 24 26.00 69.14 -47.66
CA CYS A 24 25.32 67.95 -47.17
C CYS A 24 24.62 68.18 -45.82
N PHE A 25 23.32 67.90 -45.76
CA PHE A 25 22.63 67.53 -44.53
C PHE A 25 21.88 66.22 -44.80
N LEU A 26 22.37 65.14 -44.18
CA LEU A 26 21.58 63.94 -43.95
C LEU A 26 20.29 64.35 -43.21
N PRO A 27 19.11 63.86 -43.60
CA PRO A 27 17.97 63.88 -42.71
C PRO A 27 18.29 62.95 -41.52
N GLN A 28 18.24 63.47 -40.30
CA GLN A 28 18.04 62.66 -39.11
C GLN A 28 16.78 61.83 -39.34
N ILE A 29 16.97 60.54 -39.60
CA ILE A 29 15.91 59.55 -39.59
C ILE A 29 15.39 59.53 -38.14
N LEU A 30 14.12 59.93 -37.99
CA LEU A 30 13.31 59.66 -36.82
C LEU A 30 13.50 58.20 -36.42
N ASN A 31 14.22 57.97 -35.32
CA ASN A 31 14.40 56.66 -34.71
C ASN A 31 13.02 56.19 -34.21
N ARG A 32 12.25 55.54 -35.08
CA ARG A 32 11.00 54.88 -34.70
C ARG A 32 11.40 53.58 -34.00
N ASN A 33 11.15 53.53 -32.69
CA ASN A 33 11.31 52.35 -31.83
C ASN A 33 10.42 51.20 -32.32
N SER A 34 10.84 50.50 -33.36
CA SER A 34 10.28 49.22 -33.80
C SER A 34 11.35 48.15 -33.64
N LEU A 35 10.97 46.96 -33.16
CA LEU A 35 11.89 45.83 -33.04
C LEU A 35 12.64 45.59 -34.37
N PRO A 36 13.97 45.32 -34.32
CA PRO A 36 14.75 44.92 -35.48
C PRO A 36 14.10 43.74 -36.23
N ALA A 37 14.31 43.65 -37.54
CA ALA A 37 13.72 42.61 -38.37
C ALA A 37 14.12 41.18 -37.93
N GLU A 38 15.36 41.01 -37.45
CA GLU A 38 15.84 39.73 -36.91
C GLU A 38 15.10 39.34 -35.62
N ASP A 39 14.90 40.30 -34.72
CA ASP A 39 14.15 40.09 -33.48
C ASP A 39 12.67 39.78 -33.74
N LYS A 40 12.05 40.46 -34.72
CA LYS A 40 10.68 40.14 -35.15
C LYS A 40 10.58 38.70 -35.65
N LYS A 41 11.57 38.23 -36.42
CA LYS A 41 11.61 36.84 -36.91
C LYS A 41 11.73 35.83 -35.75
N ILE A 42 12.53 36.13 -34.73
CA ILE A 42 12.63 35.29 -33.52
C ILE A 42 11.27 35.23 -32.81
N VAL A 43 10.64 36.38 -32.57
CA VAL A 43 9.34 36.45 -31.89
C VAL A 43 8.23 35.75 -32.69
N ASP A 44 8.21 35.88 -34.01
CA ASP A 44 7.28 35.15 -34.90
C ASP A 44 7.48 33.63 -34.82
N GLN A 45 8.73 33.15 -34.80
CA GLN A 45 9.02 31.71 -34.66
C GLN A 45 8.56 31.16 -33.32
N ILE A 46 8.78 31.91 -32.23
CA ILE A 46 8.28 31.58 -30.89
C ILE A 46 6.74 31.54 -30.89
N LEU A 47 6.10 32.56 -31.46
CA LEU A 47 4.64 32.62 -31.55
C LEU A 47 4.07 31.41 -32.32
N SER A 48 4.70 31.01 -33.42
CA SER A 48 4.33 29.82 -34.19
C SER A 48 4.47 28.55 -33.35
N ALA A 49 5.62 28.34 -32.72
CA ALA A 49 5.88 27.14 -31.92
C ALA A 49 4.92 27.00 -30.74
N VAL A 50 4.66 28.09 -30.00
CA VAL A 50 3.70 28.09 -28.88
C VAL A 50 2.28 27.85 -29.40
N SER A 51 1.90 28.40 -30.56
CA SER A 51 0.58 28.15 -31.16
C SER A 51 0.43 26.70 -31.64
N GLU A 52 1.48 26.10 -32.20
CA GLU A 52 1.51 24.69 -32.62
C GLU A 52 1.32 23.75 -31.42
N SER A 53 1.81 24.14 -30.24
CA SER A 53 1.67 23.34 -29.01
C SER A 53 0.23 23.23 -28.48
N GLU A 54 -0.72 24.03 -28.99
CA GLU A 54 -2.14 23.95 -28.61
C GLU A 54 -2.77 22.59 -28.96
N ALA A 55 -2.36 21.99 -30.08
CA ALA A 55 -2.82 20.65 -30.45
C ALA A 55 -2.33 19.60 -29.45
N ILE A 56 -1.05 19.66 -29.07
CA ILE A 56 -0.44 18.79 -28.06
C ILE A 56 -1.18 18.95 -26.72
N PHE A 57 -1.48 20.19 -26.34
CA PHE A 57 -2.19 20.52 -25.11
C PHE A 57 -3.60 19.89 -25.09
N SER A 58 -4.35 20.03 -26.18
CA SER A 58 -5.70 19.47 -26.32
C SER A 58 -5.68 17.94 -26.23
N ASP A 59 -4.81 17.30 -27.01
CA ASP A 59 -4.71 15.83 -27.08
C ASP A 59 -4.28 15.25 -25.73
N LEU A 60 -3.33 15.89 -25.04
CA LEU A 60 -2.90 15.46 -23.72
C LEU A 60 -4.00 15.60 -22.66
N SER A 61 -4.73 16.72 -22.67
CA SER A 61 -5.82 16.93 -21.71
C SER A 61 -6.92 15.89 -21.87
N GLU A 62 -7.27 15.53 -23.11
CA GLU A 62 -8.22 14.46 -23.39
C GLU A 62 -7.69 13.08 -22.95
N LEU A 63 -6.43 12.79 -23.23
CA LEU A 63 -5.77 11.54 -22.83
C LEU A 63 -5.79 11.37 -21.30
N ILE A 64 -5.38 12.39 -20.55
CA ILE A 64 -5.36 12.32 -19.08
C ILE A 64 -6.77 12.11 -18.54
N ARG A 65 -7.75 12.89 -19.01
CA ARG A 65 -9.15 12.76 -18.57
C ARG A 65 -9.68 11.35 -18.81
N HIS A 66 -9.43 10.79 -20.00
CA HIS A 66 -9.88 9.44 -20.34
C HIS A 66 -9.18 8.38 -19.49
N GLN A 67 -7.84 8.47 -19.35
CA GLN A 67 -7.07 7.53 -18.52
C GLN A 67 -7.58 7.49 -17.08
N VAL A 68 -7.74 8.65 -16.42
CA VAL A 68 -8.21 8.71 -15.02
C VAL A 68 -9.62 8.12 -14.87
N GLN A 69 -10.51 8.37 -15.84
CA GLN A 69 -11.85 7.82 -15.84
C GLN A 69 -11.84 6.29 -15.95
N GLU A 70 -11.09 5.75 -16.90
CA GLU A 70 -10.99 4.30 -17.13
C GLU A 70 -10.27 3.59 -15.98
N SER A 71 -9.24 4.19 -15.39
CA SER A 71 -8.59 3.69 -14.17
C SER A 71 -9.57 3.57 -13.00
N ALA A 72 -10.46 4.55 -12.82
CA ALA A 72 -11.50 4.49 -11.78
C ALA A 72 -12.53 3.38 -12.06
N MET A 73 -12.95 3.20 -13.32
CA MET A 73 -13.86 2.13 -13.72
C MET A 73 -13.22 0.75 -13.53
N TYR A 74 -11.95 0.60 -13.91
CA TYR A 74 -11.16 -0.61 -13.69
C TYR A 74 -11.09 -0.97 -12.20
N LYS A 75 -10.70 -0.01 -11.35
CA LYS A 75 -10.63 -0.20 -9.88
C LYS A 75 -11.96 -0.71 -9.32
N GLN A 76 -13.04 0.02 -9.60
CA GLN A 76 -14.37 -0.34 -9.09
C GLN A 76 -14.83 -1.71 -9.59
N GLY A 77 -14.60 -1.99 -10.87
CA GLY A 77 -14.95 -3.26 -11.50
C GLY A 77 -14.20 -4.44 -10.88
N TYR A 78 -12.88 -4.29 -10.69
CA TYR A 78 -12.03 -5.36 -10.19
C TYR A 78 -12.25 -5.63 -8.69
N GLU A 79 -12.40 -4.58 -7.88
CA GLU A 79 -12.77 -4.72 -6.46
C GLU A 79 -14.12 -5.41 -6.30
N LYS A 80 -15.10 -5.06 -7.14
CA LYS A 80 -16.42 -5.70 -7.13
C LYS A 80 -16.32 -7.17 -7.52
N ALA A 81 -15.62 -7.49 -8.60
CA ALA A 81 -15.44 -8.87 -9.06
C ALA A 81 -14.77 -9.72 -7.97
N THR A 82 -13.73 -9.19 -7.30
CA THR A 82 -13.06 -9.86 -6.19
C THR A 82 -14.02 -10.12 -5.02
N LYS A 83 -14.81 -9.12 -4.61
CA LYS A 83 -15.83 -9.28 -3.55
C LYS A 83 -16.91 -10.29 -3.90
N GLU A 84 -17.27 -10.39 -5.18
CA GLU A 84 -18.28 -11.32 -5.68
C GLU A 84 -17.71 -12.71 -6.04
N GLY A 85 -16.39 -12.89 -5.98
CA GLY A 85 -15.71 -14.13 -6.38
C GLY A 85 -15.81 -14.44 -7.88
N THR A 86 -15.89 -13.40 -8.73
CA THR A 86 -16.01 -13.52 -10.19
C THR A 86 -14.72 -13.08 -10.90
N LEU A 87 -14.56 -13.52 -12.15
CA LEU A 87 -13.44 -13.10 -13.00
C LEU A 87 -13.69 -11.69 -13.54
N TYR A 88 -12.65 -10.86 -13.53
CA TYR A 88 -12.65 -9.54 -14.15
C TYR A 88 -11.80 -9.57 -15.42
N ASP A 89 -12.33 -9.02 -16.51
CA ASP A 89 -11.63 -8.95 -17.79
C ASP A 89 -10.62 -7.78 -17.78
N LEU A 90 -9.33 -8.12 -17.80
CA LEU A 90 -8.22 -7.17 -17.72
C LEU A 90 -7.86 -6.58 -19.09
N ASP A 91 -8.15 -7.29 -20.19
CA ASP A 91 -7.69 -6.98 -21.54
C ASP A 91 -8.02 -5.55 -21.99
N PRO A 92 -9.25 -5.01 -21.77
CA PRO A 92 -9.58 -3.67 -22.23
C PRO A 92 -8.72 -2.58 -21.59
N TYR A 93 -8.41 -2.73 -20.30
CA TYR A 93 -7.63 -1.74 -19.56
C TYR A 93 -6.13 -1.86 -19.88
N GLU A 94 -5.62 -3.08 -20.03
CA GLU A 94 -4.23 -3.29 -20.47
C GLU A 94 -3.98 -2.74 -21.88
N GLN A 95 -4.93 -2.94 -22.81
CA GLN A 95 -4.83 -2.36 -24.14
C GLN A 95 -4.86 -0.83 -24.11
N LEU A 96 -5.68 -0.22 -23.24
CA LEU A 96 -5.69 1.23 -23.03
C LEU A 96 -4.32 1.75 -22.58
N LEU A 97 -3.66 1.09 -21.63
CA LEU A 97 -2.33 1.47 -21.15
C LEU A 97 -1.30 1.46 -22.29
N ARG A 98 -1.31 0.40 -23.12
CA ARG A 98 -0.41 0.28 -24.28
C ARG A 98 -0.68 1.36 -25.33
N ASP A 99 -1.95 1.61 -25.66
CA ASP A 99 -2.34 2.65 -26.61
C ASP A 99 -1.92 4.05 -26.12
N ASN A 100 -2.11 4.32 -24.83
CA ASN A 100 -1.76 5.59 -24.23
C ASN A 100 -0.25 5.78 -24.08
N ASN A 101 0.52 4.70 -23.87
CA ASN A 101 1.99 4.73 -23.91
C ASN A 101 2.48 5.24 -25.27
N VAL A 102 2.01 4.61 -26.37
CA VAL A 102 2.38 5.02 -27.73
C VAL A 102 1.99 6.47 -28.02
N LYS A 103 0.78 6.89 -27.63
CA LYS A 103 0.30 8.26 -27.85
C LYS A 103 1.11 9.28 -27.06
N THR A 104 1.40 9.01 -25.79
CA THR A 104 2.17 9.92 -24.92
C THR A 104 3.60 10.10 -25.43
N ALA A 105 4.26 9.00 -25.82
CA ALA A 105 5.58 9.04 -26.45
C ALA A 105 5.58 9.89 -27.74
N ALA A 106 4.53 9.78 -28.57
CA ALA A 106 4.40 10.59 -29.78
C ALA A 106 4.24 12.09 -29.47
N LEU A 107 3.43 12.45 -28.48
CA LEU A 107 3.24 13.84 -28.03
C LEU A 107 4.54 14.41 -27.43
N LEU A 108 5.25 13.63 -26.61
CA LEU A 108 6.56 14.02 -26.06
C LEU A 108 7.57 14.31 -27.18
N ASN A 109 7.64 13.46 -28.21
CA ASN A 109 8.52 13.66 -29.36
C ASN A 109 8.16 14.93 -30.15
N GLN A 110 6.88 15.25 -30.30
CA GLN A 110 6.44 16.49 -30.94
C GLN A 110 6.85 17.72 -30.11
N CYS A 111 6.65 17.66 -28.79
CA CYS A 111 7.05 18.71 -27.85
C CYS A 111 8.57 18.96 -27.90
N ASN A 112 9.38 17.89 -27.81
CA ASN A 112 10.84 17.97 -27.91
C ASN A 112 11.32 18.51 -29.26
N SER A 113 10.63 18.14 -30.36
CA SER A 113 10.94 18.68 -31.69
C SER A 113 10.66 20.19 -31.80
N ALA A 114 9.63 20.69 -31.13
CA ALA A 114 9.37 22.12 -31.02
C ALA A 114 10.46 22.83 -30.19
N ALA A 115 10.82 22.28 -29.03
CA ALA A 115 11.88 22.81 -28.17
C ALA A 115 13.23 22.92 -28.91
N GLN A 116 13.66 21.84 -29.58
CA GLN A 116 14.93 21.81 -30.33
C GLN A 116 14.98 22.82 -31.49
N ARG A 117 13.85 23.11 -32.14
CA ARG A 117 13.78 24.17 -33.17
C ARG A 117 14.09 25.53 -32.56
N LEU A 118 13.62 25.80 -31.35
CA LEU A 118 13.79 27.07 -30.65
C LEU A 118 15.19 27.25 -30.07
N GLU A 119 15.84 26.17 -29.60
CA GLU A 119 17.23 26.21 -29.12
C GLU A 119 18.23 26.65 -30.19
N ARG A 120 17.94 26.37 -31.47
CA ARG A 120 18.78 26.73 -32.62
C ARG A 120 18.67 28.20 -33.03
N MET A 121 17.81 28.98 -32.40
CA MET A 121 17.66 30.41 -32.70
C MET A 121 18.86 31.21 -32.17
N ASN A 122 19.21 32.28 -32.89
CA ASN A 122 20.22 33.23 -32.42
C ASN A 122 19.74 33.93 -31.13
N VAL A 123 20.66 34.16 -30.19
CA VAL A 123 20.38 34.96 -28.98
C VAL A 123 20.21 36.42 -29.38
N SER A 124 19.08 37.02 -29.01
CA SER A 124 18.83 38.43 -29.30
C SER A 124 19.64 39.35 -28.38
N GLY A 125 20.08 40.49 -28.92
CA GLY A 125 20.64 41.59 -28.13
C GLY A 125 19.59 42.45 -27.43
N ASN A 126 18.30 42.26 -27.72
CA ASN A 126 17.19 42.96 -27.10
C ASN A 126 16.73 42.24 -25.83
N ASP A 127 16.73 42.92 -24.69
CA ASP A 127 16.40 42.33 -23.38
C ASP A 127 14.99 41.74 -23.31
N ASN A 128 14.00 42.40 -23.93
CA ASN A 128 12.62 41.91 -23.97
C ASN A 128 12.50 40.64 -24.82
N VAL A 129 13.23 40.55 -25.93
CA VAL A 129 13.25 39.35 -26.79
C VAL A 129 13.96 38.21 -26.09
N ARG A 130 15.09 38.49 -25.40
CA ARG A 130 15.81 37.49 -24.59
C ARG A 130 14.92 36.92 -23.48
N MET A 131 14.16 37.77 -22.80
CA MET A 131 13.19 37.32 -21.78
C MET A 131 12.14 36.36 -22.36
N VAL A 132 11.64 36.62 -23.57
CA VAL A 132 10.72 35.72 -24.28
C VAL A 132 11.41 34.42 -24.71
N GLN A 133 12.68 34.48 -25.13
CA GLN A 133 13.49 33.29 -25.46
C GLN A 133 13.70 32.39 -24.23
N ASP A 134 13.95 32.98 -23.06
CA ASP A 134 14.12 32.22 -21.83
C ASP A 134 12.79 31.61 -21.36
N ALA A 135 11.71 32.40 -21.40
CA ALA A 135 10.37 31.93 -21.02
C ALA A 135 9.82 30.82 -21.94
N VAL A 136 10.11 30.84 -23.25
CA VAL A 136 9.68 29.75 -24.14
C VAL A 136 10.46 28.45 -23.91
N ARG A 137 11.75 28.55 -23.52
CA ARG A 137 12.53 27.37 -23.12
C ARG A 137 11.95 26.75 -21.85
N GLU A 138 11.65 27.59 -20.86
CA GLU A 138 10.99 27.16 -19.63
C GLU A 138 9.66 26.46 -19.95
N TYR A 139 8.81 27.08 -20.78
CA TYR A 139 7.52 26.53 -21.19
C TYR A 139 7.62 25.13 -21.80
N PHE A 140 8.52 24.93 -22.76
CA PHE A 140 8.67 23.61 -23.38
C PHE A 140 9.39 22.61 -22.47
N SER A 141 10.24 23.06 -21.53
CA SER A 141 10.83 22.19 -20.51
C SER A 141 9.74 21.62 -19.60
N ILE A 142 8.97 22.46 -18.92
CA ILE A 142 7.92 22.01 -17.99
C ILE A 142 6.84 21.16 -18.70
N PHE A 143 6.57 21.43 -19.98
CA PHE A 143 5.61 20.67 -20.75
C PHE A 143 6.17 19.30 -21.17
N ALA A 144 7.43 19.24 -21.60
CA ALA A 144 8.11 17.98 -21.89
C ALA A 144 8.29 17.13 -20.64
N ASP A 145 8.61 17.73 -19.49
CA ASP A 145 8.76 17.04 -18.21
C ASP A 145 7.44 16.36 -17.79
N GLY A 146 6.32 17.08 -17.85
CA GLY A 146 5.00 16.49 -17.57
C GLY A 146 4.64 15.33 -18.51
N LEU A 147 4.96 15.43 -19.80
CA LEU A 147 4.77 14.34 -20.77
C LEU A 147 5.71 13.14 -20.48
N GLY A 148 6.97 13.40 -20.15
CA GLY A 148 7.96 12.38 -19.82
C GLY A 148 7.63 11.62 -18.54
N GLU A 149 7.04 12.29 -17.56
CA GLU A 149 6.53 11.64 -16.35
C GLU A 149 5.39 10.65 -16.65
N LEU A 150 4.42 11.05 -17.50
CA LEU A 150 3.32 10.17 -17.90
C LEU A 150 3.81 8.99 -18.74
N ASP A 151 4.74 9.24 -19.66
CA ASP A 151 5.37 8.21 -20.50
C ASP A 151 6.07 7.15 -19.63
N SER A 152 6.88 7.58 -18.67
CA SER A 152 7.58 6.71 -17.73
C SER A 152 6.60 5.90 -16.86
N LEU A 153 5.53 6.54 -16.41
CA LEU A 153 4.50 5.90 -15.59
C LEU A 153 3.69 4.86 -16.38
N LEU A 154 3.34 5.15 -17.62
CA LEU A 154 2.71 4.19 -18.53
C LEU A 154 3.64 3.03 -18.88
N GLN A 155 4.93 3.30 -19.07
CA GLN A 155 5.91 2.24 -19.30
C GLN A 155 5.96 1.28 -18.11
N PHE A 156 6.01 1.79 -16.89
CA PHE A 156 5.93 0.96 -15.69
C PHE A 156 4.64 0.12 -15.64
N ALA A 157 3.49 0.71 -15.94
CA ALA A 157 2.21 -0.02 -15.93
C ALA A 157 2.16 -1.13 -17.00
N VAL A 158 2.71 -0.88 -18.19
CA VAL A 158 2.84 -1.89 -19.25
C VAL A 158 3.81 -3.01 -18.84
N ASP A 159 4.97 -2.66 -18.29
CA ASP A 159 5.96 -3.63 -17.82
C ASP A 159 5.37 -4.52 -16.70
N GLN A 160 4.54 -3.95 -15.82
CA GLN A 160 3.84 -4.69 -14.77
C GLN A 160 2.81 -5.66 -15.35
N ALA A 161 2.03 -5.24 -16.35
CA ALA A 161 1.08 -6.13 -17.04
C ALA A 161 1.81 -7.29 -17.73
N ASP A 162 2.87 -6.98 -18.50
CA ASP A 162 3.69 -7.98 -19.18
C ASP A 162 4.34 -8.97 -18.20
N ALA A 163 4.80 -8.49 -17.05
CA ALA A 163 5.37 -9.33 -16.01
C ALA A 163 4.36 -10.30 -15.39
N ASN A 164 3.07 -9.98 -15.37
CA ASN A 164 2.00 -10.84 -14.85
C ASN A 164 1.38 -11.77 -15.90
N GLN A 165 1.82 -11.71 -17.16
CA GLN A 165 1.21 -12.47 -18.26
C GLN A 165 1.14 -13.98 -17.99
N ALA A 166 2.12 -14.55 -17.29
CA ALA A 166 2.11 -15.98 -16.97
C ALA A 166 0.92 -16.38 -16.06
N LEU A 167 0.50 -15.49 -15.14
CA LEU A 167 -0.70 -15.70 -14.32
C LEU A 167 -1.98 -15.47 -15.13
N VAL A 168 -1.99 -14.47 -16.03
CA VAL A 168 -3.14 -14.19 -16.91
C VAL A 168 -3.40 -15.36 -17.87
N ASP A 169 -2.34 -15.95 -18.45
CA ASP A 169 -2.41 -17.07 -19.38
C ASP A 169 -2.66 -18.42 -18.69
N PHE A 170 -2.70 -18.45 -17.36
CA PHE A 170 -2.90 -19.69 -16.62
C PHE A 170 -4.32 -20.23 -16.83
N ASP A 171 -4.40 -21.29 -17.63
CA ASP A 171 -5.65 -21.98 -17.93
C ASP A 171 -5.86 -23.15 -16.96
N ALA A 172 -6.61 -22.89 -15.90
CA ALA A 172 -7.04 -23.90 -14.92
C ALA A 172 -7.72 -25.12 -15.58
N GLY A 173 -8.40 -24.91 -16.71
CA GLY A 173 -9.11 -25.95 -17.47
C GLY A 173 -8.19 -27.06 -17.99
N LYS A 174 -6.91 -26.76 -18.26
CA LYS A 174 -5.91 -27.75 -18.72
C LYS A 174 -5.62 -28.83 -17.68
N TYR A 175 -5.88 -28.54 -16.41
CA TYR A 175 -5.54 -29.40 -15.28
C TYR A 175 -6.77 -30.06 -14.64
N MET A 176 -7.93 -29.98 -15.28
CA MET A 176 -9.16 -30.59 -14.77
C MET A 176 -8.96 -32.08 -14.46
N GLY A 177 -9.21 -32.46 -13.21
CA GLY A 177 -9.08 -33.84 -12.73
C GLY A 177 -7.69 -34.22 -12.21
N ASP A 178 -6.70 -33.32 -12.28
CA ASP A 178 -5.37 -33.53 -11.69
C ASP A 178 -4.99 -32.34 -10.77
N PRO A 179 -5.32 -32.43 -9.47
CA PRO A 179 -5.04 -31.35 -8.53
C PRO A 179 -3.54 -31.09 -8.35
N PHE A 180 -2.68 -32.11 -8.49
CA PHE A 180 -1.23 -31.94 -8.34
C PHE A 180 -0.64 -31.19 -9.52
N ALA A 181 -1.04 -31.54 -10.75
CA ALA A 181 -0.62 -30.81 -11.94
C ALA A 181 -1.16 -29.38 -11.94
N PHE A 182 -2.39 -29.16 -11.47
CA PHE A 182 -2.96 -27.82 -11.28
C PHE A 182 -2.10 -26.96 -10.35
N MET A 183 -1.80 -27.47 -9.15
CA MET A 183 -1.01 -26.73 -8.16
C MET A 183 0.40 -26.45 -8.66
N GLN A 184 1.05 -27.41 -9.32
CA GLN A 184 2.37 -27.20 -9.91
C GLN A 184 2.35 -26.15 -11.02
N GLY A 185 1.37 -26.22 -11.94
CA GLY A 185 1.24 -25.25 -13.02
C GLY A 185 1.00 -23.82 -12.52
N LEU A 186 0.15 -23.67 -11.50
CA LEU A 186 -0.09 -22.36 -10.89
C LEU A 186 1.14 -21.84 -10.13
N TYR A 187 1.86 -22.73 -9.43
CA TYR A 187 3.12 -22.40 -8.78
C TYR A 187 4.16 -21.90 -9.79
N ASP A 188 4.30 -22.58 -10.93
CA ASP A 188 5.24 -22.20 -11.99
C ASP A 188 4.86 -20.84 -12.61
N ALA A 189 3.57 -20.60 -12.88
CA ALA A 189 3.06 -19.33 -13.39
C ALA A 189 3.30 -18.17 -12.41
N LEU A 190 3.04 -18.41 -11.12
CA LEU A 190 3.31 -17.45 -10.06
C LEU A 190 4.81 -17.16 -9.93
N ALA A 191 5.65 -18.19 -9.92
CA ALA A 191 7.11 -18.03 -9.83
C ALA A 191 7.67 -17.24 -11.03
N ALA A 192 7.18 -17.51 -12.24
CA ALA A 192 7.53 -16.76 -13.43
C ALA A 192 7.15 -15.28 -13.30
N SER A 193 5.93 -15.00 -12.83
CA SER A 193 5.45 -13.62 -12.67
C SER A 193 6.22 -12.87 -11.58
N ILE A 194 6.46 -13.48 -10.42
CA ILE A 194 7.27 -12.90 -9.34
C ILE A 194 8.70 -12.60 -9.82
N SER A 195 9.30 -13.50 -10.61
CA SER A 195 10.62 -13.29 -11.18
C SER A 195 10.63 -12.11 -12.16
N ALA A 196 9.65 -12.03 -13.06
CA ALA A 196 9.54 -10.93 -14.04
C ALA A 196 9.29 -9.57 -13.36
N LEU A 197 8.38 -9.51 -12.38
CA LEU A 197 8.18 -8.32 -11.54
C LEU A 197 9.47 -7.94 -10.78
N GLY A 198 10.29 -8.94 -10.48
CA GLY A 198 11.66 -8.87 -9.97
C GLY A 198 12.57 -7.92 -10.74
N GLU A 199 12.45 -7.95 -12.06
CA GLU A 199 13.37 -7.36 -13.03
C GLU A 199 12.94 -5.97 -13.50
N ILE A 200 11.73 -5.52 -13.13
CA ILE A 200 11.21 -4.19 -13.51
C ILE A 200 12.09 -3.08 -12.92
N THR A 201 12.64 -2.25 -13.81
CA THR A 201 13.49 -1.09 -13.47
C THR A 201 12.81 0.26 -13.68
N THR A 202 11.62 0.25 -14.28
CA THR A 202 10.85 1.45 -14.66
C THR A 202 9.96 1.99 -13.53
N CYS A 203 9.87 1.28 -12.40
CA CYS A 203 9.05 1.68 -11.25
C CYS A 203 9.44 3.07 -10.72
N PRO A 204 8.53 4.06 -10.71
CA PRO A 204 8.81 5.38 -10.15
C PRO A 204 9.18 5.32 -8.67
N VAL A 205 10.10 6.18 -8.23
CA VAL A 205 10.63 6.18 -6.85
C VAL A 205 9.52 6.25 -5.79
N TYR A 206 8.48 7.04 -6.04
CA TYR A 206 7.35 7.21 -5.13
C TYR A 206 6.39 6.00 -5.07
N MET A 207 6.44 5.10 -6.05
CA MET A 207 5.66 3.87 -6.06
C MET A 207 6.47 2.68 -5.52
N LYS A 208 7.80 2.82 -5.44
CA LYS A 208 8.73 1.71 -5.19
C LYS A 208 8.46 0.96 -3.89
N GLU A 209 8.26 1.67 -2.79
CA GLU A 209 7.98 1.04 -1.48
C GLU A 209 6.68 0.21 -1.52
N THR A 210 5.60 0.77 -2.07
CA THR A 210 4.32 0.07 -2.26
C THR A 210 4.47 -1.14 -3.20
N PHE A 211 5.23 -0.99 -4.28
CA PHE A 211 5.47 -2.05 -5.26
C PHE A 211 6.30 -3.21 -4.69
N ASP A 212 7.29 -2.91 -3.86
CA ASP A 212 8.10 -3.93 -3.19
C ASP A 212 7.27 -4.72 -2.17
N ILE A 213 6.37 -4.05 -1.44
CA ILE A 213 5.43 -4.73 -0.55
C ILE A 213 4.46 -5.60 -1.36
N TYR A 214 3.83 -5.08 -2.42
CA TYR A 214 2.99 -5.85 -3.34
C TYR A 214 3.67 -7.15 -3.78
N ARG A 215 4.91 -7.05 -4.27
CA ARG A 215 5.71 -8.20 -4.69
C ARG A 215 5.98 -9.17 -3.54
N GLN A 216 6.33 -8.68 -2.36
CA GLN A 216 6.55 -9.53 -1.19
C GLN A 216 5.28 -10.31 -0.83
N LYS A 217 4.11 -9.65 -0.83
CA LYS A 217 2.83 -10.30 -0.54
C LYS A 217 2.49 -11.36 -1.59
N LEU A 218 2.80 -11.17 -2.87
CA LEU A 218 2.60 -12.21 -3.89
C LEU A 218 3.34 -13.53 -3.58
N THR A 219 4.51 -13.47 -2.94
CA THR A 219 5.29 -14.69 -2.61
C THR A 219 4.58 -15.64 -1.66
N ILE A 220 3.62 -15.13 -0.86
CA ILE A 220 2.88 -15.93 0.12
C ILE A 220 1.98 -16.96 -0.59
N TYR A 221 1.46 -16.67 -1.79
CA TYR A 221 0.70 -17.65 -2.57
C TYR A 221 1.51 -18.91 -2.88
N GLY A 222 2.81 -18.78 -3.15
CA GLY A 222 3.69 -19.93 -3.38
C GLY A 222 3.75 -20.85 -2.16
N LYS A 223 3.81 -20.26 -0.95
CA LYS A 223 3.77 -21.01 0.31
C LYS A 223 2.43 -21.68 0.57
N MET A 224 1.33 -21.04 0.18
CA MET A 224 0.01 -21.67 0.26
C MET A 224 -0.11 -22.86 -0.69
N LEU A 225 0.39 -22.74 -1.92
CA LEU A 225 0.38 -23.85 -2.89
C LEU A 225 1.26 -25.01 -2.43
N GLU A 226 2.43 -24.74 -1.85
CA GLU A 226 3.27 -25.77 -1.20
C GLU A 226 2.51 -26.50 -0.06
N SER A 227 1.76 -25.74 0.75
CA SER A 227 0.94 -26.27 1.84
C SER A 227 -0.22 -27.13 1.32
N MET A 228 -0.95 -26.64 0.31
CA MET A 228 -2.03 -27.40 -0.35
C MET A 228 -1.50 -28.68 -0.99
N TYR A 229 -0.36 -28.62 -1.68
CA TYR A 229 0.26 -29.79 -2.31
C TYR A 229 0.60 -30.85 -1.26
N SER A 230 1.27 -30.42 -0.18
CA SER A 230 1.64 -31.31 0.93
C SER A 230 0.41 -31.90 1.60
N GLY A 231 -0.65 -31.11 1.76
CA GLY A 231 -1.89 -31.56 2.36
C GLY A 231 -2.59 -32.61 1.50
N GLN A 232 -2.70 -32.35 0.19
CA GLN A 232 -3.28 -33.28 -0.77
C GLN A 232 -2.49 -34.60 -0.85
N ALA A 233 -1.15 -34.54 -0.81
CA ALA A 233 -0.30 -35.72 -0.86
C ALA A 233 -0.47 -36.65 0.36
N ARG A 234 -0.89 -36.10 1.50
CA ARG A 234 -1.00 -36.80 2.78
C ARG A 234 -2.44 -37.08 3.22
N GLY A 235 -3.43 -36.56 2.50
CA GLY A 235 -4.83 -36.58 2.95
C GLY A 235 -5.07 -35.70 4.18
N ASP A 236 -4.24 -34.66 4.37
CA ASP A 236 -4.34 -33.72 5.48
C ASP A 236 -5.44 -32.69 5.19
N VAL A 237 -6.63 -32.98 5.73
CA VAL A 237 -7.82 -32.15 5.51
C VAL A 237 -7.65 -30.76 6.11
N LEU A 238 -7.12 -30.65 7.33
CA LEU A 238 -7.02 -29.37 8.02
C LEU A 238 -6.05 -28.40 7.34
N ARG A 239 -4.91 -28.90 6.85
CA ARG A 239 -3.95 -28.11 6.08
C ARG A 239 -4.54 -27.60 4.77
N ILE A 240 -5.35 -28.42 4.08
CA ILE A 240 -6.06 -27.99 2.86
C ILE A 240 -7.08 -26.88 3.19
N TYR A 241 -7.85 -27.02 4.28
CA TYR A 241 -8.81 -25.99 4.71
C TYR A 241 -8.10 -24.66 5.05
N SER A 242 -7.07 -24.72 5.89
CA SER A 242 -6.25 -23.57 6.28
C SER A 242 -5.66 -22.86 5.05
N ALA A 243 -5.02 -23.61 4.14
CA ALA A 243 -4.41 -23.02 2.96
C ALA A 243 -5.44 -22.34 2.03
N ASN A 244 -6.65 -22.91 1.88
CA ASN A 244 -7.72 -22.29 1.09
C ASN A 244 -8.24 -20.99 1.74
N GLN A 245 -8.40 -20.97 3.05
CA GLN A 245 -8.89 -19.80 3.79
C GLN A 245 -7.89 -18.64 3.73
N ILE A 246 -6.60 -18.95 3.84
CA ILE A 246 -5.53 -17.96 3.75
C ILE A 246 -5.37 -17.47 2.31
N PHE A 247 -5.68 -18.28 1.29
CA PHE A 247 -5.75 -17.80 -0.09
C PHE A 247 -6.74 -16.63 -0.24
N THR A 248 -7.92 -16.73 0.38
CA THR A 248 -8.91 -15.65 0.41
C THR A 248 -8.37 -14.40 1.12
N ARG A 249 -7.72 -14.56 2.28
CA ARG A 249 -7.08 -13.44 2.98
C ARG A 249 -6.05 -12.74 2.11
N GLN A 250 -5.22 -13.54 1.44
CA GLN A 250 -4.12 -13.02 0.64
C GLN A 250 -4.58 -12.29 -0.62
N GLN A 251 -5.69 -12.73 -1.21
CA GLN A 251 -6.35 -12.03 -2.32
C GLN A 251 -6.76 -10.61 -1.93
N ILE A 252 -7.33 -10.43 -0.74
CA ILE A 252 -7.71 -9.12 -0.22
C ILE A 252 -6.47 -8.23 -0.01
N ILE A 253 -5.39 -8.77 0.57
CA ILE A 253 -4.15 -8.03 0.82
C ILE A 253 -3.48 -7.60 -0.48
N VAL A 254 -3.28 -8.54 -1.42
CA VAL A 254 -2.61 -8.28 -2.70
C VAL A 254 -3.41 -7.26 -3.52
N LEU A 255 -4.73 -7.42 -3.61
CA LEU A 255 -5.61 -6.46 -4.27
C LEU A 255 -5.48 -5.07 -3.65
N GLY A 256 -5.43 -4.96 -2.32
CA GLY A 256 -5.27 -3.67 -1.64
C GLY A 256 -4.00 -2.92 -2.07
N TYR A 257 -2.88 -3.63 -2.22
CA TYR A 257 -1.63 -3.04 -2.70
C TYR A 257 -1.65 -2.73 -4.20
N GLU A 258 -2.30 -3.56 -5.00
CA GLU A 258 -2.49 -3.29 -6.42
C GLU A 258 -3.32 -2.02 -6.65
N MET A 259 -4.42 -1.87 -5.90
CA MET A 259 -5.26 -0.66 -5.94
C MET A 259 -4.51 0.57 -5.43
N ALA A 260 -3.64 0.43 -4.42
CA ALA A 260 -2.79 1.52 -3.95
C ALA A 260 -1.78 1.98 -5.03
N LEU A 261 -1.22 1.06 -5.83
CA LEU A 261 -0.39 1.40 -6.97
C LEU A 261 -1.19 2.14 -8.05
N LEU A 262 -2.41 1.68 -8.34
CA LEU A 262 -3.31 2.34 -9.29
C LEU A 262 -3.75 3.75 -8.83
N ASP A 263 -3.96 3.94 -7.53
CA ASP A 263 -4.28 5.24 -6.95
C ASP A 263 -3.09 6.21 -7.08
N LEU A 264 -1.87 5.73 -6.83
CA LEU A 264 -0.64 6.52 -7.03
C LEU A 264 -0.43 6.88 -8.51
N PHE A 265 -0.68 5.93 -9.42
CA PHE A 265 -0.67 6.16 -10.85
C PHE A 265 -1.67 7.27 -11.22
N SER A 266 -2.92 7.16 -10.76
CA SER A 266 -3.99 8.12 -11.06
C SER A 266 -3.71 9.50 -10.45
N LEU A 267 -3.15 9.54 -9.26
CA LEU A 267 -2.76 10.78 -8.58
C LEU A 267 -1.69 11.53 -9.38
N GLN A 268 -0.65 10.84 -9.87
CA GLN A 268 0.38 11.50 -10.68
C GLN A 268 -0.20 12.06 -11.99
N TYR A 269 -1.13 11.33 -12.63
CA TYR A 269 -1.89 11.84 -13.77
C TYR A 269 -2.64 13.15 -13.46
N GLN A 270 -3.32 13.18 -12.31
CA GLN A 270 -4.02 14.38 -11.85
C GLN A 270 -3.04 15.53 -11.60
N LYS A 271 -1.88 15.28 -10.99
CA LYS A 271 -0.84 16.31 -10.76
C LYS A 271 -0.23 16.83 -12.06
N VAL A 272 -0.04 16.00 -13.09
CA VAL A 272 0.33 16.48 -14.43
C VAL A 272 -0.78 17.34 -15.03
N ASN A 273 -2.05 16.94 -14.90
CA ASN A 273 -3.18 17.72 -15.41
C ASN A 273 -3.35 19.07 -14.69
N GLU A 274 -3.11 19.12 -13.38
CA GLU A 274 -3.11 20.38 -12.62
C GLU A 274 -2.04 21.35 -13.16
N ARG A 275 -0.83 20.86 -13.44
CA ARG A 275 0.25 21.66 -14.06
C ARG A 275 -0.13 22.12 -15.47
N LEU A 276 -0.71 21.22 -16.27
CA LEU A 276 -1.21 21.53 -17.60
C LEU A 276 -2.20 22.69 -17.57
N ASN A 277 -3.15 22.69 -16.62
CA ASN A 277 -4.18 23.71 -16.49
C ASN A 277 -3.79 24.94 -15.66
N ASP A 278 -2.57 24.99 -15.10
CA ASP A 278 -2.10 26.09 -14.25
C ASP A 278 -0.78 26.67 -14.78
N SER A 279 0.37 26.12 -14.42
CA SER A 279 1.69 26.66 -14.76
C SER A 279 1.94 26.69 -16.27
N ILE A 280 1.65 25.58 -16.95
CA ILE A 280 1.83 25.43 -18.40
C ILE A 280 0.85 26.35 -19.15
N PHE A 281 -0.44 26.31 -18.78
CA PHE A 281 -1.47 27.14 -19.39
C PHE A 281 -1.21 28.64 -19.23
N THR A 282 -0.81 29.07 -18.03
CA THR A 282 -0.52 30.47 -17.73
C THR A 282 0.66 30.95 -18.56
N LEU A 283 1.78 30.22 -18.55
CA LEU A 283 2.98 30.61 -19.29
C LEU A 283 2.73 30.62 -20.81
N LYS A 284 1.96 29.66 -21.34
CA LYS A 284 1.50 29.65 -22.74
C LYS A 284 0.79 30.96 -23.10
N ASN A 285 -0.20 31.36 -22.31
CA ASN A 285 -0.99 32.55 -22.60
C ASN A 285 -0.19 33.85 -22.45
N GLU A 286 0.69 33.93 -21.45
CA GLU A 286 1.62 35.05 -21.28
C GLU A 286 2.54 35.17 -22.48
N LEU A 287 3.11 34.07 -22.96
CA LEU A 287 3.95 34.03 -24.18
C LEU A 287 3.18 34.50 -25.41
N LEU A 288 2.00 33.94 -25.67
CA LEU A 288 1.17 34.33 -26.82
C LEU A 288 0.81 35.82 -26.81
N SER A 289 0.38 36.34 -25.64
CA SER A 289 0.04 37.76 -25.46
C SER A 289 1.25 38.68 -25.66
N THR A 290 2.39 38.29 -25.09
CA THR A 290 3.64 39.06 -25.14
C THR A 290 4.21 39.11 -26.56
N CYS A 291 4.29 37.97 -27.25
CA CYS A 291 4.73 37.90 -28.64
C CYS A 291 3.86 38.77 -29.55
N ARG A 292 2.53 38.69 -29.44
CA ARG A 292 1.61 39.54 -30.22
C ARG A 292 1.80 41.03 -29.93
N THR A 293 2.09 41.38 -28.68
CA THR A 293 2.35 42.78 -28.29
C THR A 293 3.66 43.29 -28.90
N LEU A 294 4.75 42.51 -28.82
CA LEU A 294 6.05 42.85 -29.40
C LEU A 294 6.00 42.98 -30.93
N LEU A 295 5.16 42.20 -31.61
CA LEU A 295 4.99 42.24 -33.06
C LEU A 295 4.11 43.41 -33.55
N SER A 296 3.35 44.06 -32.65
CA SER A 296 2.47 45.18 -33.01
C SER A 296 3.22 46.51 -33.21
N GLU A 297 2.77 47.36 -34.16
CA GLU A 297 3.35 48.70 -34.43
C GLU A 297 2.77 49.84 -33.56
N PRO A 298 3.48 50.98 -33.47
CA PRO A 298 4.52 51.25 -32.48
C PRO A 298 3.89 51.62 -31.12
N LYS A 299 3.94 50.68 -30.17
CA LYS A 299 3.81 50.99 -28.74
C LYS A 299 5.15 50.75 -28.08
N GLU A 300 5.57 51.69 -27.23
CA GLU A 300 6.70 51.47 -26.34
C GLU A 300 6.29 50.36 -25.37
N VAL A 301 6.89 49.17 -25.53
CA VAL A 301 6.66 48.04 -24.64
C VAL A 301 7.65 48.19 -23.49
N GLY A 302 7.12 48.33 -22.27
CA GLY A 302 7.94 48.37 -21.06
C GLY A 302 8.70 47.06 -20.84
N ASN A 303 9.42 46.97 -19.71
CA ASN A 303 10.10 45.72 -19.34
C ASN A 303 9.08 44.60 -19.15
N ILE A 304 9.27 43.50 -19.87
CA ILE A 304 8.46 42.30 -19.75
C ILE A 304 8.94 41.47 -18.56
N SER A 305 8.00 40.86 -17.84
CA SER A 305 8.25 39.85 -16.82
C SER A 305 7.14 38.82 -16.86
N PHE A 306 7.49 37.55 -16.65
CA PHE A 306 6.57 36.42 -16.62
C PHE A 306 6.26 36.03 -15.18
N ALA A 307 5.05 35.51 -14.93
CA ALA A 307 4.59 35.21 -13.58
C ALA A 307 5.42 34.12 -12.88
N TYR A 308 5.94 33.14 -13.62
CA TYR A 308 6.70 32.01 -13.05
C TYR A 308 7.95 32.44 -12.27
N LEU A 309 8.56 33.57 -12.65
CA LEU A 309 9.79 34.10 -12.02
C LEU A 309 9.58 34.57 -10.57
N ASN A 310 8.34 34.79 -10.16
CA ASN A 310 7.99 35.33 -8.85
C ASN A 310 7.19 34.32 -7.99
N GLN A 311 7.17 33.04 -8.36
CA GLN A 311 6.47 32.01 -7.62
C GLN A 311 7.34 31.45 -6.48
N GLY A 312 6.71 31.20 -5.34
CA GLY A 312 7.29 30.43 -4.25
C GLY A 312 6.80 28.98 -4.27
N PRO A 313 7.30 28.11 -3.37
CA PRO A 313 6.84 26.73 -3.28
C PRO A 313 5.34 26.70 -2.94
N LYS A 314 4.58 25.97 -3.74
CA LYS A 314 3.17 25.67 -3.46
C LYS A 314 3.05 24.20 -3.05
N VAL A 315 3.11 23.97 -1.75
CA VAL A 315 3.05 22.63 -1.16
C VAL A 315 1.59 22.18 -0.98
N GLU A 316 1.31 20.97 -1.44
CA GLU A 316 0.04 20.25 -1.24
C GLU A 316 0.36 18.94 -0.52
N LEU A 317 -0.40 18.63 0.53
CA LEU A 317 -0.18 17.48 1.40
C LEU A 317 -1.51 16.78 1.67
N GLU A 318 -1.51 15.46 1.57
CA GLU A 318 -2.63 14.60 1.96
C GLU A 318 -2.10 13.43 2.79
N TYR A 319 -2.94 12.91 3.67
CA TYR A 319 -2.60 11.72 4.42
C TYR A 319 -3.83 10.89 4.78
N GLU A 320 -3.62 9.59 4.91
CA GLU A 320 -4.59 8.65 5.47
C GLU A 320 -4.04 8.07 6.77
N ALA A 321 -4.93 7.87 7.75
CA ALA A 321 -4.59 7.26 9.02
C ALA A 321 -5.81 6.57 9.63
N PRO A 322 -5.65 5.40 10.27
CA PRO A 322 -6.75 4.65 10.84
C PRO A 322 -7.36 5.40 12.03
N ASP A 323 -8.66 5.20 12.24
CA ASP A 323 -9.37 5.75 13.41
C ASP A 323 -9.19 4.87 14.65
N THR A 324 -8.74 3.62 14.48
CA THR A 324 -8.57 2.63 15.55
C THR A 324 -7.24 1.89 15.37
N ILE A 325 -6.52 1.70 16.46
CA ILE A 325 -5.31 0.89 16.55
C ILE A 325 -5.54 -0.25 17.53
N TYR A 326 -5.33 -1.48 17.05
CA TYR A 326 -5.24 -2.68 17.87
C TYR A 326 -3.78 -2.90 18.25
N PRO A 327 -3.37 -2.68 19.52
CA PRO A 327 -1.96 -2.73 19.89
C PRO A 327 -1.29 -4.06 19.52
N ASN A 328 -2.00 -5.17 19.72
CA ASN A 328 -1.45 -6.50 19.48
C ASN A 328 -1.25 -6.82 17.98
N LEU A 329 -1.91 -6.09 17.07
CA LEU A 329 -1.73 -6.22 15.62
C LEU A 329 -0.84 -5.13 15.02
N TYR A 330 -0.48 -4.12 15.80
CA TYR A 330 0.41 -3.04 15.36
C TYR A 330 1.74 -3.55 14.79
N PRO A 331 2.41 -4.56 15.39
CA PRO A 331 3.66 -5.08 14.83
C PRO A 331 3.49 -5.65 13.41
N SER A 332 2.30 -6.12 13.04
CA SER A 332 2.00 -6.66 11.71
C SER A 332 1.61 -5.62 10.66
N LEU A 333 1.33 -4.38 11.06
CA LEU A 333 0.99 -3.32 10.10
C LEU A 333 2.20 -2.93 9.26
N ASP A 334 2.01 -2.70 7.96
CA ASP A 334 3.07 -2.14 7.11
C ASP A 334 3.21 -0.61 7.33
N SER A 335 2.12 0.08 7.67
CA SER A 335 2.10 1.52 7.96
C SER A 335 0.89 1.93 8.81
N VAL A 336 0.95 3.13 9.38
CA VAL A 336 -0.15 3.76 10.15
C VAL A 336 -0.53 5.11 9.57
N VAL A 337 0.46 5.87 9.07
CA VAL A 337 0.20 7.10 8.34
C VAL A 337 0.72 6.94 6.93
N ASN A 338 -0.19 7.14 5.98
CA ASN A 338 0.07 7.09 4.56
C ASN A 338 0.06 8.49 4.01
N MET A 339 1.23 9.11 3.82
CA MET A 339 1.31 10.51 3.40
C MET A 339 1.71 10.63 1.93
N THR A 340 1.03 11.53 1.21
CA THR A 340 1.42 12.02 -0.12
C THR A 340 1.69 13.52 -0.06
N GLY A 341 2.62 13.98 -0.89
CA GLY A 341 2.91 15.40 -0.99
C GLY A 341 3.55 15.79 -2.31
N THR A 342 3.31 17.03 -2.72
CA THR A 342 3.97 17.68 -3.87
C THR A 342 4.32 19.13 -3.51
N SER A 343 5.30 19.70 -4.22
CA SER A 343 5.62 21.12 -4.21
C SER A 343 5.71 21.62 -5.63
N ARG A 344 4.85 22.58 -6.00
CA ARG A 344 4.87 23.21 -7.33
C ARG A 344 5.73 24.45 -7.38
N TYR A 345 6.22 24.76 -8.59
CA TYR A 345 7.10 25.89 -8.95
C TYR A 345 8.51 25.82 -8.36
N VAL A 346 8.64 25.48 -7.08
CA VAL A 346 9.92 25.37 -6.38
C VAL A 346 9.84 24.17 -5.43
N ASP A 347 10.90 23.36 -5.42
CA ASP A 347 11.03 22.25 -4.47
C ASP A 347 11.01 22.76 -3.01
N SER A 348 10.44 21.97 -2.11
CA SER A 348 10.38 22.29 -0.67
C SER A 348 11.01 21.20 0.16
N GLU A 349 12.04 21.56 0.93
CA GLU A 349 12.62 20.70 1.96
C GLU A 349 11.73 20.70 3.20
N VAL A 350 11.21 19.54 3.59
CA VAL A 350 10.29 19.41 4.73
C VAL A 350 10.79 18.41 5.77
N LEU A 351 10.46 18.68 7.05
CA LEU A 351 10.57 17.74 8.15
C LEU A 351 9.17 17.22 8.50
N ILE A 352 9.00 15.91 8.42
CA ILE A 352 7.76 15.20 8.74
C ILE A 352 7.92 14.52 10.10
N GLU A 353 6.94 14.73 10.97
CA GLU A 353 6.91 14.18 12.32
C GLU A 353 5.58 13.49 12.58
N VAL A 354 5.62 12.25 13.07
CA VAL A 354 4.43 11.44 13.38
C VAL A 354 4.58 10.72 14.71
N GLU A 355 3.55 10.75 15.56
CA GLU A 355 3.56 10.09 16.87
C GLU A 355 2.14 9.70 17.27
N ILE A 356 1.94 8.48 17.76
CA ILE A 356 0.79 8.14 18.62
C ILE A 356 1.23 8.37 20.06
N VAL A 357 0.76 9.48 20.64
CA VAL A 357 1.23 9.98 21.94
C VAL A 357 1.05 8.92 23.02
N GLY A 358 2.14 8.59 23.70
CA GLY A 358 2.17 7.62 24.79
C GLY A 358 2.10 6.15 24.35
N PHE A 359 2.14 5.86 23.05
CA PHE A 359 2.21 4.49 22.51
C PHE A 359 3.43 4.26 21.62
N THR A 360 3.84 5.28 20.84
CA THR A 360 5.00 5.20 19.94
C THR A 360 6.05 6.25 20.25
N GLN A 361 7.28 6.02 19.83
CA GLN A 361 8.33 7.04 19.73
C GLN A 361 7.99 8.04 18.61
N PRO A 362 8.39 9.31 18.71
CA PRO A 362 8.27 10.25 17.60
C PRO A 362 9.07 9.79 16.38
N TYR A 363 8.37 9.57 15.27
CA TYR A 363 8.99 9.39 13.96
C TYR A 363 9.39 10.77 13.41
N GLN A 364 10.60 10.87 12.84
CA GLN A 364 11.07 12.09 12.18
C GLN A 364 11.79 11.74 10.87
N ARG A 365 11.39 12.36 9.76
CA ARG A 365 12.06 12.21 8.46
C ARG A 365 12.13 13.51 7.71
N LYS A 366 13.31 13.84 7.17
CA LYS A 366 13.48 14.91 6.20
C LYS A 366 13.26 14.37 4.79
N THR A 367 12.58 15.13 3.95
CA THR A 367 12.38 14.81 2.53
C THR A 367 12.24 16.08 1.71
N THR A 368 12.58 15.98 0.43
CA THR A 368 12.28 17.01 -0.57
C THR A 368 10.92 16.70 -1.20
N LEU A 369 10.05 17.70 -1.28
CA LEU A 369 8.82 17.64 -2.08
C LEU A 369 9.08 18.33 -3.41
N THR A 370 8.70 17.67 -4.49
CA THR A 370 8.83 18.17 -5.88
C THR A 370 7.47 18.14 -6.57
N GLU A 371 7.40 18.45 -7.87
CA GLU A 371 6.15 18.34 -8.62
C GLU A 371 5.68 16.89 -8.82
N GLN A 372 6.60 15.93 -8.72
CA GLN A 372 6.26 14.51 -8.68
C GLN A 372 5.77 14.15 -7.28
N VAL A 373 4.73 13.29 -7.23
CA VAL A 373 4.21 12.78 -5.96
C VAL A 373 5.35 12.18 -5.15
N THR A 374 5.45 12.58 -3.89
CA THR A 374 6.23 11.88 -2.86
C THR A 374 5.27 11.05 -2.03
N ARG A 375 5.57 9.76 -1.82
CA ARG A 375 4.78 8.86 -0.98
C ARG A 375 5.62 8.37 0.18
N LEU A 376 5.05 8.34 1.38
CA LEU A 376 5.70 7.84 2.59
C LEU A 376 4.76 6.91 3.36
N LEU A 377 5.17 5.65 3.52
CA LEU A 377 4.56 4.71 4.47
C LEU A 377 5.22 4.90 5.84
N ILE A 378 4.46 5.41 6.82
CA ILE A 378 4.99 5.80 8.12
C ILE A 378 4.42 4.87 9.21
N LYS A 379 5.31 4.14 9.87
CA LYS A 379 5.03 3.34 11.07
C LYS A 379 5.99 3.74 12.20
N PRO A 380 5.56 4.60 13.14
CA PRO A 380 6.38 4.93 14.30
C PRO A 380 6.69 3.69 15.15
N VAL A 381 7.87 3.64 15.74
CA VAL A 381 8.29 2.51 16.59
C VAL A 381 7.54 2.54 17.93
N ILE A 382 7.09 1.40 18.43
CA ILE A 382 6.41 1.31 19.74
C ILE A 382 7.39 1.72 20.87
N LEU A 383 6.87 2.30 21.95
CA LEU A 383 7.65 2.61 23.15
C LEU A 383 8.21 1.33 23.79
N ALA A 384 9.45 1.39 24.28
CA ALA A 384 10.04 0.27 25.02
C ALA A 384 9.33 0.04 26.36
N ASP A 385 9.06 1.13 27.09
CA ASP A 385 8.25 1.12 28.30
C ASP A 385 6.79 1.36 27.91
N MET A 386 6.07 0.27 27.60
CA MET A 386 4.68 0.37 27.17
C MET A 386 3.75 0.80 28.31
N PRO A 387 2.76 1.66 28.02
CA PRO A 387 1.73 1.97 29.01
C PRO A 387 0.85 0.74 29.27
N ASP A 388 0.05 0.79 30.34
CA ASP A 388 -1.05 -0.17 30.51
C ASP A 388 -2.02 -0.10 29.31
N LEU A 389 -2.17 -1.23 28.64
CA LEU A 389 -3.00 -1.45 27.46
C LEU A 389 -4.17 -2.41 27.76
N PHE A 390 -4.51 -2.69 29.02
CA PHE A 390 -5.60 -3.63 29.39
C PHE A 390 -7.01 -3.09 29.16
N LYS A 391 -7.12 -1.79 28.87
CA LYS A 391 -8.37 -1.09 28.60
C LYS A 391 -8.24 -0.23 27.36
N SER A 392 -9.26 -0.27 26.52
CA SER A 392 -9.39 0.60 25.37
C SER A 392 -9.50 2.05 25.84
N LYS A 393 -8.75 2.95 25.23
CA LYS A 393 -8.66 4.37 25.57
C LYS A 393 -8.54 5.22 24.32
N ASP A 394 -8.82 6.50 24.44
CA ASP A 394 -8.58 7.43 23.34
C ASP A 394 -7.10 7.83 23.39
N ALA A 395 -6.47 7.92 22.23
CA ALA A 395 -5.10 8.35 22.05
C ALA A 395 -5.04 9.50 21.02
N THR A 396 -3.96 10.26 21.03
CA THR A 396 -3.75 11.34 20.06
C THR A 396 -2.70 10.94 19.05
N LEU A 397 -3.09 10.89 17.77
CA LEU A 397 -2.17 10.84 16.65
C LEU A 397 -1.78 12.27 16.28
N LYS A 398 -0.50 12.60 16.44
CA LYS A 398 0.08 13.88 16.03
C LYS A 398 0.79 13.71 14.70
N ILE A 399 0.51 14.63 13.78
CA ILE A 399 1.17 14.71 12.48
C ILE A 399 1.58 16.15 12.26
N SER A 400 2.83 16.40 11.90
CA SER A 400 3.25 17.72 11.45
C SER A 400 4.25 17.68 10.31
N VAL A 401 4.17 18.68 9.44
CA VAL A 401 5.09 18.87 8.33
C VAL A 401 5.60 20.30 8.40
N THR A 402 6.92 20.48 8.44
CA THR A 402 7.57 21.78 8.62
C THR A 402 8.49 22.07 7.46
N ASP A 403 8.25 23.17 6.76
CA ASP A 403 9.18 23.68 5.76
C ASP A 403 10.50 24.10 6.44
N GLN A 404 11.62 23.54 5.99
CA GLN A 404 12.92 23.72 6.61
C GLN A 404 13.57 25.08 6.27
N GLY A 405 13.20 25.69 5.14
CA GLY A 405 13.74 26.98 4.73
C GLY A 405 13.12 28.16 5.48
N THR A 406 11.81 28.10 5.70
CA THR A 406 11.01 29.17 6.31
C THR A 406 10.68 28.90 7.77
N GLY A 407 10.76 27.65 8.24
CA GLY A 407 10.31 27.21 9.56
C GLY A 407 8.78 27.15 9.70
N LYS A 408 8.03 27.38 8.62
CA LYS A 408 6.57 27.38 8.62
C LYS A 408 6.05 25.94 8.78
N LYS A 409 5.10 25.73 9.70
CA LYS A 409 4.29 24.50 9.76
C LYS A 409 3.32 24.49 8.57
N LEU A 410 3.55 23.59 7.62
CA LEU A 410 2.71 23.36 6.44
C LEU A 410 1.49 22.51 6.80
N LEU A 411 1.68 21.56 7.72
CA LEU A 411 0.64 20.74 8.32
C LEU A 411 0.90 20.64 9.83
N GLN A 412 -0.15 20.74 10.63
CA GLN A 412 -0.08 20.46 12.07
C GLN A 412 -1.45 19.99 12.55
N GLU A 413 -1.60 18.68 12.72
CA GLU A 413 -2.86 18.06 13.11
C GLU A 413 -2.71 17.19 14.36
N SER A 414 -3.82 17.04 15.07
CA SER A 414 -3.95 16.18 16.24
C SER A 414 -5.30 15.48 16.14
N LYS A 415 -5.27 14.22 15.72
CA LYS A 415 -6.45 13.39 15.54
C LYS A 415 -6.65 12.53 16.78
N THR A 416 -7.89 12.47 17.27
CA THR A 416 -8.24 11.50 18.31
C THR A 416 -8.48 10.16 17.60
N ILE A 417 -7.73 9.14 18.02
CA ILE A 417 -7.89 7.77 17.55
C ILE A 417 -8.23 6.86 18.73
N LYS A 418 -8.87 5.72 18.46
CA LYS A 418 -9.11 4.71 19.49
C LYS A 418 -7.90 3.78 19.60
N LEU A 419 -7.30 3.69 20.78
CA LEU A 419 -6.32 2.66 21.09
C LEU A 419 -7.04 1.56 21.86
N MET A 420 -7.20 0.39 21.22
CA MET A 420 -7.92 -0.74 21.79
C MET A 420 -7.15 -1.38 22.94
N SER A 421 -7.83 -2.22 23.73
CA SER A 421 -7.13 -3.06 24.70
C SER A 421 -6.24 -4.06 23.95
N VAL A 422 -5.11 -4.45 24.54
CA VAL A 422 -4.26 -5.56 24.04
C VAL A 422 -5.05 -6.88 23.98
N PHE A 423 -6.10 -6.98 24.80
CA PHE A 423 -7.03 -8.12 24.82
C PHE A 423 -8.19 -8.01 23.83
N ASP A 424 -8.37 -6.91 23.10
CA ASP A 424 -9.50 -6.78 22.18
C ASP A 424 -9.14 -7.47 20.85
N PHE A 425 -9.68 -8.67 20.63
CA PHE A 425 -9.55 -9.44 19.41
C PHE A 425 -10.71 -9.13 18.45
N ILE A 426 -10.38 -8.75 17.22
CA ILE A 426 -11.37 -8.42 16.19
C ILE A 426 -11.84 -9.70 15.48
N LEU A 427 -13.11 -10.07 15.68
CA LEU A 427 -13.67 -11.28 15.08
C LEU A 427 -14.16 -11.08 13.65
N TRP A 428 -14.39 -9.82 13.26
CA TRP A 428 -14.88 -9.50 11.92
C TRP A 428 -14.67 -8.01 11.60
N ASP A 429 -14.29 -7.71 10.36
CA ASP A 429 -14.38 -6.37 9.79
C ASP A 429 -14.80 -6.44 8.30
N ASP A 430 -15.24 -5.30 7.76
CA ASP A 430 -15.72 -5.21 6.37
C ASP A 430 -14.65 -5.57 5.32
N GLN A 431 -13.38 -5.42 5.65
CA GLN A 431 -12.26 -5.65 4.74
C GLN A 431 -11.91 -7.14 4.66
N PHE A 432 -11.79 -7.81 5.81
CA PHE A 432 -11.29 -9.17 5.92
C PHE A 432 -12.39 -10.22 6.15
N GLY A 433 -13.59 -9.80 6.56
CA GLY A 433 -14.67 -10.73 6.87
C GLY A 433 -14.24 -11.75 7.93
N ALA A 434 -14.51 -13.03 7.69
CA ALA A 434 -14.08 -14.12 8.58
C ALA A 434 -12.56 -14.36 8.59
N THR A 435 -11.81 -13.86 7.60
CA THR A 435 -10.34 -14.04 7.55
C THR A 435 -9.60 -13.22 8.60
N THR A 436 -10.32 -12.42 9.40
CA THR A 436 -9.78 -11.83 10.63
C THR A 436 -9.37 -12.88 11.65
N ASP A 437 -9.90 -14.11 11.59
CA ASP A 437 -9.55 -15.18 12.51
C ASP A 437 -8.04 -15.49 12.51
N ASP A 438 -7.36 -15.33 11.37
CA ASP A 438 -5.89 -15.48 11.28
C ASP A 438 -5.13 -14.51 12.20
N ASN A 439 -5.72 -13.38 12.56
CA ASN A 439 -5.11 -12.42 13.48
C ASN A 439 -4.90 -13.02 14.89
N ILE A 440 -5.55 -14.13 15.24
CA ILE A 440 -5.33 -14.82 16.52
C ILE A 440 -3.90 -15.31 16.66
N LEU A 441 -3.16 -15.47 15.56
CA LEU A 441 -1.73 -15.78 15.58
C LEU A 441 -0.92 -14.73 16.36
N ALA A 442 -1.41 -13.49 16.47
CA ALA A 442 -0.79 -12.46 17.31
C ALA A 442 -1.00 -12.68 18.82
N TRP A 443 -1.91 -13.56 19.24
CA TRP A 443 -2.15 -13.93 20.63
C TRP A 443 -1.40 -15.20 21.06
N LEU A 444 -0.74 -15.89 20.12
CA LEU A 444 0.13 -17.01 20.44
C LEU A 444 1.44 -16.51 21.07
N THR A 445 1.80 -17.04 22.23
CA THR A 445 3.01 -16.66 22.96
C THR A 445 3.83 -17.88 23.39
N PRO A 446 4.29 -18.74 22.45
CA PRO A 446 4.99 -19.99 22.77
C PRO A 446 6.26 -19.80 23.61
N GLU A 447 6.88 -18.62 23.52
CA GLU A 447 8.12 -18.28 24.24
C GLU A 447 7.90 -17.42 25.50
N SER A 448 6.65 -17.18 25.90
CA SER A 448 6.34 -16.40 27.10
C SER A 448 6.71 -17.12 28.40
N GLU A 449 6.99 -16.37 29.46
CA GLU A 449 7.46 -16.94 30.74
C GLU A 449 6.42 -17.89 31.35
N GLY A 450 5.13 -17.54 31.30
CA GLY A 450 4.06 -18.39 31.82
C GLY A 450 3.94 -19.69 31.02
N VAL A 451 4.00 -19.63 29.69
CA VAL A 451 3.99 -20.84 28.85
C VAL A 451 5.21 -21.73 29.13
N LEU A 452 6.41 -21.18 29.29
CA LEU A 452 7.59 -21.97 29.63
C LEU A 452 7.51 -22.61 31.02
N LYS A 453 6.88 -21.93 32.00
CA LYS A 453 6.57 -22.52 33.32
C LYS A 453 5.56 -23.64 33.21
N LEU A 454 4.51 -23.47 32.39
CA LEU A 454 3.53 -24.51 32.12
C LEU A 454 4.19 -25.77 31.54
N ARG A 455 5.07 -25.62 30.54
CA ARG A 455 5.84 -26.75 30.01
C ARG A 455 6.62 -27.47 31.09
N ARG A 456 7.28 -26.73 31.98
CA ARG A 456 8.06 -27.34 33.06
C ARG A 456 7.17 -28.14 34.01
N LYS A 457 6.00 -27.63 34.37
CA LYS A 457 5.02 -28.35 35.19
C LYS A 457 4.50 -29.60 34.48
N ALA A 458 4.23 -29.52 33.18
CA ALA A 458 3.81 -30.68 32.38
C ALA A 458 4.84 -31.80 32.32
N VAL A 459 6.14 -31.51 32.48
CA VAL A 459 7.16 -32.57 32.64
C VAL A 459 6.96 -33.40 33.91
N ASP A 460 6.50 -32.78 34.99
CA ASP A 460 6.21 -33.51 36.23
C ASP A 460 4.94 -34.36 36.07
N GLU A 461 3.93 -33.85 35.36
CA GLU A 461 2.69 -34.57 35.04
C GLU A 461 2.93 -35.81 34.15
N ILE A 462 3.68 -35.65 33.04
CA ILE A 462 3.98 -36.79 32.15
C ILE A 462 4.82 -37.86 32.84
N ALA A 463 5.70 -37.48 33.78
CA ALA A 463 6.49 -38.43 34.55
C ALA A 463 5.59 -39.30 35.43
N GLU A 464 4.53 -38.72 36.00
CA GLU A 464 3.51 -39.48 36.74
C GLU A 464 2.68 -40.36 35.81
N ILE A 465 2.11 -39.78 34.73
CA ILE A 465 1.29 -40.49 33.74
C ILE A 465 2.00 -41.72 33.15
N THR A 466 3.32 -41.61 32.95
CA THR A 466 4.13 -42.67 32.31
C THR A 466 4.92 -43.52 33.29
N GLU A 467 4.70 -43.38 34.59
CA GLU A 467 5.46 -44.07 35.64
C GLU A 467 6.99 -43.91 35.46
N GLY A 468 7.42 -42.72 35.03
CA GLY A 468 8.81 -42.33 34.84
C GLY A 468 9.42 -42.73 33.49
N GLN A 469 8.66 -43.28 32.54
CA GLN A 469 9.18 -43.62 31.21
C GLN A 469 9.44 -42.38 30.35
N MET A 470 8.67 -41.30 30.52
CA MET A 470 8.87 -40.01 29.88
C MET A 470 9.17 -38.94 30.93
N LEU A 471 10.34 -38.30 30.82
CA LEU A 471 10.81 -37.27 31.76
C LEU A 471 11.08 -35.92 31.07
N THR A 472 10.51 -35.71 29.88
CA THR A 472 10.68 -34.50 29.07
C THR A 472 9.52 -34.32 28.11
N LEU A 473 9.14 -33.07 27.82
CA LEU A 473 8.26 -32.73 26.71
C LEU A 473 9.09 -32.70 25.42
N ALA A 474 9.21 -33.85 24.78
CA ALA A 474 10.09 -34.09 23.64
C ALA A 474 9.52 -33.64 22.27
N GLY A 475 8.27 -33.18 22.22
CA GLY A 475 7.56 -32.94 20.96
C GLY A 475 7.51 -34.21 20.12
N TYR A 476 7.82 -34.12 18.82
CA TYR A 476 7.88 -35.28 17.91
C TYR A 476 9.21 -36.06 17.97
N GLN A 477 9.94 -36.02 19.08
CA GLN A 477 11.08 -36.92 19.30
C GLN A 477 10.59 -38.20 19.99
N ASN A 478 10.90 -39.37 19.41
CA ASN A 478 10.46 -40.67 19.91
C ASN A 478 11.27 -41.10 21.15
N VAL A 479 10.97 -40.48 22.30
CA VAL A 479 11.67 -40.73 23.57
C VAL A 479 11.18 -41.99 24.28
N LEU A 480 9.99 -42.48 23.94
CA LEU A 480 9.44 -43.72 24.45
C LEU A 480 9.95 -44.97 23.70
N GLY A 481 10.69 -44.79 22.60
CA GLY A 481 11.22 -45.90 21.80
C GLY A 481 10.12 -46.74 21.12
N LEU A 482 9.03 -46.09 20.73
CA LEU A 482 7.85 -46.71 20.14
C LEU A 482 8.10 -47.12 18.68
N ASP A 483 7.40 -48.16 18.24
CA ASP A 483 7.34 -48.53 16.83
C ASP A 483 6.54 -47.50 16.01
N GLN A 484 6.66 -47.55 14.68
CA GLN A 484 6.09 -46.55 13.78
C GLN A 484 4.57 -46.34 13.98
N ASP A 485 3.82 -47.43 14.16
CA ASP A 485 2.36 -47.41 14.32
C ASP A 485 1.93 -46.82 15.67
N ASP A 486 2.83 -46.83 16.66
CA ASP A 486 2.56 -46.36 18.02
C ASP A 486 3.10 -44.94 18.28
N LEU A 487 3.82 -44.32 17.33
CA LEU A 487 4.33 -42.95 17.45
C LEU A 487 3.28 -41.91 17.92
N PRO A 488 1.99 -41.99 17.53
CA PRO A 488 0.95 -41.11 18.07
C PRO A 488 0.82 -41.13 19.60
N VAL A 489 1.18 -42.23 20.26
CA VAL A 489 1.16 -42.34 21.74
C VAL A 489 2.13 -41.36 22.38
N ASN A 490 3.29 -41.11 21.76
CA ASN A 490 4.27 -40.14 22.25
C ASN A 490 3.69 -38.72 22.29
N THR A 491 2.93 -38.34 21.26
CA THR A 491 2.22 -37.05 21.20
C THR A 491 1.07 -37.03 22.20
N TYR A 492 0.25 -38.07 22.21
CA TYR A 492 -0.93 -38.21 23.07
C TYR A 492 -0.61 -37.98 24.56
N VAL A 493 0.41 -38.65 25.09
CA VAL A 493 0.82 -38.53 26.50
C VAL A 493 1.26 -37.11 26.86
N GLN A 494 2.00 -36.45 25.96
CA GLN A 494 2.45 -35.08 26.19
C GLN A 494 1.27 -34.10 26.24
N LEU A 495 0.25 -34.32 25.40
CA LEU A 495 -0.99 -33.52 25.42
C LEU A 495 -1.78 -33.71 26.72
N LEU A 496 -1.86 -34.95 27.24
CA LEU A 496 -2.45 -35.21 28.56
C LEU A 496 -1.70 -34.47 29.67
N GLY A 497 -0.36 -34.54 29.66
CA GLY A 497 0.46 -33.85 30.66
C GLY A 497 0.33 -32.34 30.61
N LEU A 498 0.20 -31.75 29.41
CA LEU A 498 -0.05 -30.31 29.25
C LEU A 498 -1.41 -29.90 29.83
N GLN A 499 -2.48 -30.63 29.53
CA GLN A 499 -3.82 -30.32 30.06
C GLN A 499 -3.91 -30.55 31.58
N SER A 500 -3.25 -31.61 32.09
CA SER A 500 -3.12 -31.86 33.53
C SER A 500 -2.40 -30.70 34.21
N ALA A 501 -1.28 -30.25 33.63
CA ALA A 501 -0.50 -29.13 34.16
C ALA A 501 -1.31 -27.82 34.20
N ILE A 502 -2.12 -27.53 33.18
CA ILE A 502 -3.02 -26.37 33.18
C ILE A 502 -3.99 -26.45 34.39
N SER A 503 -4.55 -27.63 34.65
CA SER A 503 -5.48 -27.85 35.77
C SER A 503 -4.81 -27.72 37.14
N GLU A 504 -3.60 -28.27 37.27
CA GLU A 504 -2.76 -28.24 38.49
C GLU A 504 -2.19 -26.85 38.77
N MET A 505 -1.94 -26.05 37.74
CA MET A 505 -1.63 -24.63 37.88
C MET A 505 -2.85 -23.79 38.30
N GLY A 506 -4.01 -24.42 38.46
CA GLY A 506 -5.21 -23.80 39.03
C GLY A 506 -6.15 -23.18 38.00
N VAL A 507 -5.88 -23.34 36.70
CA VAL A 507 -6.76 -22.80 35.65
C VAL A 507 -8.10 -23.54 35.65
N ARG A 508 -9.19 -22.80 35.59
CA ARG A 508 -10.56 -23.32 35.48
C ARG A 508 -11.25 -22.74 34.26
N TYR A 509 -12.10 -23.55 33.63
CA TYR A 509 -12.92 -23.06 32.54
C TYR A 509 -13.98 -22.10 33.07
N ASN A 510 -14.04 -20.92 32.47
CA ASN A 510 -15.07 -19.94 32.72
C ASN A 510 -16.10 -20.02 31.59
N TRP A 511 -17.32 -20.43 31.94
CA TRP A 511 -18.52 -20.28 31.10
C TRP A 511 -18.97 -18.81 31.03
N GLY A 512 -18.03 -17.89 30.80
CA GLY A 512 -18.31 -16.49 30.59
C GLY A 512 -19.18 -16.34 29.34
N ALA A 513 -20.18 -15.45 29.40
CA ALA A 513 -20.98 -15.15 28.22
C ALA A 513 -20.07 -14.66 27.09
N PHE A 514 -20.29 -15.17 25.88
CA PHE A 514 -19.67 -14.62 24.67
C PHE A 514 -19.99 -13.13 24.59
N SER A 515 -18.99 -12.30 24.90
CA SER A 515 -19.15 -10.87 25.02
C SER A 515 -18.60 -10.21 23.77
N LEU A 516 -19.51 -9.90 22.84
CA LEU A 516 -19.21 -9.01 21.73
C LEU A 516 -19.28 -7.56 22.22
N GLY A 517 -18.14 -6.88 22.19
CA GLY A 517 -18.08 -5.43 22.31
C GLY A 517 -18.66 -4.73 21.08
N SER A 518 -18.69 -3.39 21.12
CA SER A 518 -18.91 -2.59 19.90
C SER A 518 -17.89 -2.97 18.82
N ASN A 519 -18.34 -3.11 17.57
CA ASN A 519 -17.55 -3.53 16.41
C ASN A 519 -17.12 -5.02 16.40
N LEU A 520 -17.95 -5.93 16.96
CA LEU A 520 -17.71 -7.38 16.92
C LEU A 520 -16.35 -7.82 17.52
N ASN A 521 -15.86 -7.08 18.53
CA ASN A 521 -14.65 -7.44 19.25
C ASN A 521 -14.96 -8.42 20.39
N GLN A 522 -14.11 -9.43 20.58
CA GLN A 522 -14.13 -10.29 21.77
C GLN A 522 -12.91 -9.97 22.63
N ARG A 523 -13.11 -9.93 23.95
CA ARG A 523 -11.98 -9.85 24.88
C ARG A 523 -11.33 -11.23 25.02
N VAL A 524 -10.03 -11.31 24.75
CA VAL A 524 -9.21 -12.52 24.76
C VAL A 524 -7.91 -12.23 25.50
N LEU A 525 -7.74 -12.83 26.69
CA LEU A 525 -6.50 -12.76 27.46
C LEU A 525 -5.34 -13.47 26.74
N LEU A 526 -4.12 -12.94 26.88
CA LEU A 526 -2.91 -13.67 26.46
C LEU A 526 -2.63 -14.84 27.43
N PRO A 527 -1.92 -15.89 26.98
CA PRO A 527 -1.63 -17.09 27.79
C PRO A 527 -1.13 -16.82 29.22
N ASP A 528 -0.20 -15.88 29.41
CA ASP A 528 0.33 -15.53 30.74
C ASP A 528 -0.76 -15.02 31.68
N TYR A 529 -1.70 -14.21 31.20
CA TYR A 529 -2.80 -13.69 32.02
C TYR A 529 -3.86 -14.75 32.33
N VAL A 530 -4.04 -15.76 31.47
CA VAL A 530 -4.89 -16.94 31.78
C VAL A 530 -4.29 -17.72 32.94
N LEU A 531 -2.97 -17.95 32.89
CA LEU A 531 -2.24 -18.66 33.95
C LEU A 531 -2.22 -17.87 35.27
N GLU A 532 -2.01 -16.56 35.22
CA GLU A 532 -2.01 -15.69 36.40
C GLU A 532 -3.38 -15.60 37.07
N SER A 533 -4.44 -15.47 36.27
CA SER A 533 -5.81 -15.35 36.79
C SER A 533 -6.41 -16.70 37.22
N GLY A 534 -5.86 -17.81 36.75
CA GLY A 534 -6.40 -19.15 37.00
C GLY A 534 -7.76 -19.39 36.35
N SER A 535 -8.11 -18.65 35.30
CA SER A 535 -9.42 -18.72 34.66
C SER A 535 -9.32 -18.36 33.17
N GLY A 536 -10.03 -19.08 32.30
CA GLY A 536 -10.11 -18.75 30.88
C GLY A 536 -11.39 -19.24 30.20
N ILE A 537 -11.82 -18.54 29.15
CA ILE A 537 -12.89 -18.98 28.23
C ILE A 537 -12.33 -19.83 27.08
N CYS A 538 -13.18 -20.33 26.17
CA CYS A 538 -12.77 -21.35 25.17
C CYS A 538 -11.60 -20.91 24.28
N ILE A 539 -11.65 -19.69 23.74
CA ILE A 539 -10.58 -19.16 22.91
C ILE A 539 -9.28 -18.94 23.70
N GLU A 540 -9.39 -18.54 24.97
CA GLU A 540 -8.24 -18.27 25.86
C GLU A 540 -7.52 -19.57 26.28
N THR A 541 -8.29 -20.61 26.62
CA THR A 541 -7.72 -21.94 26.92
C THR A 541 -7.14 -22.59 25.67
N THR A 542 -7.75 -22.35 24.51
CA THR A 542 -7.26 -22.81 23.21
C THR A 542 -5.93 -22.17 22.81
N ILE A 543 -5.78 -20.84 22.91
CA ILE A 543 -4.49 -20.18 22.62
C ILE A 543 -3.41 -20.52 23.65
N LEU A 544 -3.77 -20.71 24.93
CA LEU A 544 -2.82 -21.16 25.96
C LEU A 544 -2.27 -22.55 25.62
N LEU A 545 -3.17 -23.49 25.34
CA LEU A 545 -2.78 -24.86 25.01
C LEU A 545 -2.01 -24.92 23.68
N ALA A 546 -2.47 -24.21 22.64
CA ALA A 546 -1.78 -24.12 21.36
C ALA A 546 -0.37 -23.51 21.50
N SER A 547 -0.21 -22.44 22.27
CA SER A 547 1.11 -21.84 22.55
C SER A 547 2.04 -22.83 23.25
N ALA A 548 1.52 -23.57 24.24
CA ALA A 548 2.30 -24.58 24.95
C ALA A 548 2.70 -25.75 24.04
N ILE A 549 1.83 -26.16 23.12
CA ILE A 549 2.14 -27.21 22.14
C ILE A 549 3.18 -26.71 21.13
N GLN A 550 2.99 -25.52 20.57
CA GLN A 550 3.91 -24.92 19.60
C GLN A 550 5.32 -24.73 20.18
N SER A 551 5.43 -24.38 21.47
CA SER A 551 6.71 -24.25 22.17
C SER A 551 7.53 -25.56 22.22
N THR A 552 6.89 -26.71 22.01
CA THR A 552 7.54 -28.03 21.93
C THR A 552 7.92 -28.44 20.51
N HIS A 553 7.73 -27.55 19.52
CA HIS A 553 7.89 -27.81 18.09
C HIS A 553 6.96 -28.93 17.57
N MET A 554 5.83 -29.13 18.24
CA MET A 554 4.69 -29.84 17.65
C MET A 554 3.89 -28.89 16.78
N HIS A 555 2.99 -29.42 15.96
CA HIS A 555 2.23 -28.68 14.96
C HIS A 555 0.77 -28.53 15.38
N PRO A 556 0.42 -27.46 16.12
CA PRO A 556 -0.96 -27.16 16.47
C PRO A 556 -1.66 -26.32 15.40
N MET A 557 -2.97 -26.53 15.30
CA MET A 557 -3.89 -25.66 14.58
C MET A 557 -5.01 -25.23 15.53
N ILE A 558 -5.52 -24.02 15.36
CA ILE A 558 -6.72 -23.55 16.06
C ILE A 558 -7.92 -23.80 15.17
N ILE A 559 -8.95 -24.44 15.72
CA ILE A 559 -10.21 -24.71 15.03
C ILE A 559 -11.26 -23.78 15.61
N PHE A 560 -11.80 -22.89 14.78
CA PHE A 560 -12.97 -22.10 15.10
C PHE A 560 -14.21 -22.77 14.51
N THR A 561 -15.18 -23.01 15.37
CA THR A 561 -16.56 -23.34 14.99
C THR A 561 -17.47 -22.24 15.52
N PRO A 562 -18.71 -22.09 15.02
CA PRO A 562 -19.59 -21.03 15.49
C PRO A 562 -19.70 -20.98 17.03
N GLY A 563 -19.15 -19.93 17.64
CA GLY A 563 -19.18 -19.72 19.09
C GLY A 563 -18.19 -20.55 19.93
N HIS A 564 -17.30 -21.33 19.31
CA HIS A 564 -16.37 -22.20 20.03
C HIS A 564 -14.98 -22.28 19.37
N ALA A 565 -13.95 -22.49 20.19
CA ALA A 565 -12.56 -22.56 19.74
C ALA A 565 -11.86 -23.75 20.40
N GLN A 566 -11.15 -24.54 19.60
CA GLN A 566 -10.47 -25.77 20.01
C GLN A 566 -9.09 -25.86 19.38
N VAL A 567 -8.28 -26.83 19.82
CA VAL A 567 -6.97 -27.10 19.22
C VAL A 567 -7.02 -28.42 18.46
N ALA A 568 -6.44 -28.46 17.26
CA ALA A 568 -6.03 -29.70 16.61
C ALA A 568 -4.51 -29.83 16.70
N VAL A 569 -3.98 -31.04 16.92
CA VAL A 569 -2.53 -31.30 16.90
C VAL A 569 -2.22 -32.48 16.03
N GLU A 570 -1.24 -32.32 15.14
CA GLU A 570 -0.79 -33.42 14.29
C GLU A 570 -0.31 -34.59 15.16
N THR A 571 -0.83 -35.81 14.91
CA THR A 571 -0.57 -37.00 15.72
C THR A 571 0.91 -37.34 15.75
N TRP A 572 1.61 -37.04 14.66
CA TRP A 572 3.04 -37.15 14.53
C TRP A 572 3.54 -36.17 13.47
N LYS A 573 4.83 -35.87 13.46
CA LYS A 573 5.43 -34.99 12.46
C LYS A 573 5.09 -35.45 11.03
N ASP A 574 4.48 -34.57 10.25
CA ASP A 574 4.15 -34.78 8.84
C ASP A 574 3.19 -35.98 8.58
N SER A 575 2.42 -36.42 9.58
CA SER A 575 1.46 -37.51 9.43
C SER A 575 0.20 -37.12 8.66
N GLY A 576 -0.16 -35.84 8.64
CA GLY A 576 -1.44 -35.35 8.09
C GLY A 576 -2.68 -35.82 8.87
N GLN A 577 -2.50 -36.38 10.06
CA GLN A 577 -3.57 -36.86 10.94
C GLN A 577 -3.56 -36.07 12.24
N TYR A 578 -4.73 -35.83 12.84
CA TYR A 578 -4.82 -34.91 13.98
C TYR A 578 -5.65 -35.46 15.13
N PHE A 579 -5.24 -35.12 16.34
CA PHE A 579 -6.08 -35.15 17.52
C PHE A 579 -6.88 -33.84 17.64
N LEU A 580 -8.18 -33.91 17.91
CA LEU A 580 -9.01 -32.80 18.35
C LEU A 580 -8.93 -32.70 19.88
N LEU A 581 -8.66 -31.50 20.39
CA LEU A 581 -8.50 -31.19 21.81
C LEU A 581 -9.59 -30.21 22.27
N GLU A 582 -10.47 -30.70 23.14
CA GLU A 582 -11.52 -29.91 23.78
C GLU A 582 -10.96 -29.23 25.05
N THR A 583 -10.48 -27.99 24.88
CA THR A 583 -9.71 -27.28 25.90
C THR A 583 -10.53 -26.83 27.10
N THR A 584 -11.87 -26.91 27.01
CA THR A 584 -12.79 -26.49 28.07
C THR A 584 -12.97 -27.54 29.18
N VAL A 585 -12.40 -28.74 29.02
CA VAL A 585 -12.35 -29.77 30.08
C VAL A 585 -11.35 -29.36 31.15
N LEU A 586 -11.73 -28.41 32.01
CA LEU A 586 -10.94 -27.92 33.13
C LEU A 586 -11.80 -27.84 34.41
N PRO A 587 -11.39 -28.48 35.53
CA PRO A 587 -10.16 -29.25 35.67
C PRO A 587 -10.22 -30.59 34.91
N PHE A 588 -9.07 -31.00 34.40
CA PHE A 588 -8.84 -32.28 33.76
C PHE A 588 -8.22 -33.27 34.74
N ASP A 589 -8.74 -34.49 34.75
CA ASP A 589 -8.19 -35.62 35.52
C ASP A 589 -7.71 -36.69 34.53
N TRP A 590 -6.40 -36.88 34.45
CA TRP A 590 -5.80 -37.82 33.51
C TRP A 590 -6.05 -39.29 33.90
N ASP A 591 -6.33 -39.58 35.18
CA ASP A 591 -6.66 -40.94 35.66
C ASP A 591 -8.15 -41.27 35.43
N SER A 592 -8.93 -40.31 34.93
CA SER A 592 -10.32 -40.57 34.55
C SER A 592 -10.41 -41.64 33.45
N ASN A 593 -11.42 -42.50 33.56
CA ASN A 593 -11.69 -43.56 32.58
C ASN A 593 -12.18 -43.01 31.22
N ASP A 594 -12.55 -41.74 31.14
CA ASP A 594 -13.04 -41.08 29.94
C ASP A 594 -12.18 -39.87 29.56
N ARG A 595 -11.04 -40.16 28.91
CA ARG A 595 -10.15 -39.14 28.34
C ARG A 595 -10.67 -38.59 27.01
N SER A 596 -11.71 -39.22 26.43
CA SER A 596 -12.27 -38.82 25.14
C SER A 596 -13.03 -37.50 25.22
N ALA A 597 -13.44 -37.09 26.43
CA ALA A 597 -13.95 -35.76 26.69
C ALA A 597 -12.94 -34.65 26.34
N PHE A 598 -11.63 -34.91 26.53
CA PHE A 598 -10.57 -33.95 26.20
C PHE A 598 -9.97 -34.21 24.81
N ILE A 599 -9.56 -35.44 24.50
CA ILE A 599 -8.75 -35.74 23.32
C ILE A 599 -9.38 -36.84 22.47
N GLN A 600 -9.60 -36.55 21.20
CA GLN A 600 -10.21 -37.47 20.23
C GLN A 600 -9.37 -37.57 18.97
N TYR A 601 -9.22 -38.77 18.43
CA TYR A 601 -8.72 -38.94 17.06
C TYR A 601 -9.89 -38.84 16.09
N LEU A 602 -9.74 -38.03 15.05
CA LEU A 602 -10.68 -37.99 13.94
C LEU A 602 -9.94 -38.42 12.66
N SER A 603 -10.55 -39.32 11.90
CA SER A 603 -10.13 -39.65 10.54
C SER A 603 -10.30 -38.45 9.60
N ALA A 604 -9.70 -38.51 8.41
CA ALA A 604 -9.86 -37.47 7.40
C ALA A 604 -11.34 -37.22 7.03
N GLU A 605 -12.16 -38.28 6.93
CA GLU A 605 -13.59 -38.15 6.65
C GLU A 605 -14.34 -37.49 7.81
N GLU A 606 -14.00 -37.83 9.05
CA GLU A 606 -14.58 -37.22 10.24
C GLU A 606 -14.17 -35.75 10.37
N TRP A 607 -12.92 -35.38 10.07
CA TRP A 607 -12.50 -33.98 10.01
C TRP A 607 -13.25 -33.20 8.92
N ALA A 608 -13.37 -33.76 7.72
CA ALA A 608 -14.13 -33.12 6.65
C ALA A 608 -15.59 -32.90 7.05
N ALA A 609 -16.23 -33.89 7.69
CA ALA A 609 -17.57 -33.76 8.24
C ALA A 609 -17.64 -32.76 9.39
N TYR A 610 -16.64 -32.71 10.26
CA TYR A 610 -16.56 -31.78 11.39
C TYR A 610 -16.51 -30.33 10.91
N MET A 611 -15.65 -30.04 9.93
CA MET A 611 -15.50 -28.70 9.35
C MET A 611 -16.73 -28.25 8.56
N GLN A 612 -17.44 -29.18 7.92
CA GLN A 612 -18.68 -28.90 7.19
C GLN A 612 -19.90 -28.72 8.12
N ASN A 613 -19.95 -29.43 9.25
CA ASN A 613 -21.10 -29.49 10.16
C ASN A 613 -20.91 -28.66 11.44
N ALA A 614 -19.91 -27.77 11.51
CA ALA A 614 -19.70 -26.86 12.63
C ALA A 614 -21.03 -26.17 12.98
N THR A 615 -21.64 -26.59 14.09
CA THR A 615 -23.10 -26.54 14.27
C THR A 615 -23.69 -25.12 14.30
N ASP A 616 -24.89 -24.99 13.75
CA ASP A 616 -25.79 -23.82 13.82
C ASP A 616 -25.28 -22.48 13.24
N GLY A 617 -24.66 -22.49 12.05
CA GLY A 617 -24.71 -21.29 11.19
C GLY A 617 -23.54 -20.98 10.26
N GLY A 618 -22.48 -21.79 10.17
CA GLY A 618 -21.34 -21.51 9.28
C GLY A 618 -20.36 -22.66 9.09
N LEU A 619 -19.45 -22.52 8.12
CA LEU A 619 -18.30 -23.42 7.92
C LEU A 619 -17.26 -23.17 9.02
N GLY A 620 -16.56 -24.21 9.49
CA GLY A 620 -15.46 -24.03 10.44
C GLY A 620 -14.24 -23.34 9.81
N TYR A 621 -13.46 -22.64 10.62
CA TYR A 621 -12.21 -21.97 10.23
C TYR A 621 -11.01 -22.66 10.88
N VAL A 622 -9.91 -22.83 10.14
CA VAL A 622 -8.68 -23.46 10.61
C VAL A 622 -7.55 -22.45 10.51
N VAL A 623 -6.95 -22.11 11.65
CA VAL A 623 -5.73 -21.32 11.71
C VAL A 623 -4.57 -22.26 11.98
N ASP A 624 -3.68 -22.43 11.00
CA ASP A 624 -2.42 -23.15 11.18
C ASP A 624 -1.41 -22.24 11.91
N CYS A 625 -1.01 -22.68 13.11
CA CYS A 625 -0.16 -21.87 13.99
C CYS A 625 1.25 -21.64 13.43
N ASP A 626 1.73 -22.51 12.55
CA ASP A 626 3.08 -22.44 11.98
C ASP A 626 3.18 -21.40 10.85
N LEU A 627 2.03 -20.89 10.37
CA LEU A 627 1.97 -19.85 9.36
C LEU A 627 2.22 -18.44 9.90
N VAL A 628 2.35 -18.27 11.22
CA VAL A 628 2.63 -16.97 11.88
C VAL A 628 3.75 -16.17 11.21
N ASN A 629 4.88 -16.83 10.90
CA ASN A 629 6.03 -16.19 10.26
C ASN A 629 5.80 -15.94 8.76
N ILE A 630 5.09 -16.84 8.08
CA ILE A 630 4.79 -16.72 6.65
C ILE A 630 3.84 -15.54 6.40
N LEU A 631 2.86 -15.34 7.29
CA LEU A 631 1.90 -14.24 7.21
C LEU A 631 2.42 -12.94 7.81
N GLY A 632 3.55 -12.96 8.50
CA GLY A 632 4.10 -11.79 9.20
C GLY A 632 3.19 -11.31 10.34
N ILE A 633 2.38 -12.21 10.91
CA ILE A 633 1.51 -11.88 12.03
C ILE A 633 2.32 -11.98 13.31
N GLN A 634 2.32 -10.92 14.11
CA GLN A 634 3.15 -10.83 15.29
C GLN A 634 2.41 -10.02 16.36
N GLY A 635 2.29 -10.63 17.54
CA GLY A 635 1.82 -9.99 18.74
C GLY A 635 2.77 -8.93 19.26
N ILE A 636 2.24 -8.02 20.06
CA ILE A 636 3.09 -7.08 20.79
C ILE A 636 3.87 -7.88 21.85
N GLY A 637 5.21 -7.77 21.83
CA GLY A 637 6.04 -8.37 22.86
C GLY A 637 5.80 -7.63 24.18
N TYR A 638 5.02 -8.23 25.08
CA TYR A 638 4.73 -7.70 26.40
C TYR A 638 5.69 -8.29 27.43
#